data_AF-U7QSN6-F1
#
_entry.id   AF-U7QSN6-F1
#
_cell.length_a   1.000
_cell.length_b   1.000
_cell.length_c   1.000
_cell.angle_alpha   90.00
_cell.angle_beta   90.00
_cell.angle_gamma   90.00
#
_symmetry.space_group_name_H-M   'P 1'
#
loop_
_entity.id
_entity.type
_entity.pdbx_description
1 polymer ?
#
loop_
_entity_poly.entity_id
_entity_poly.type
_entity_poly.pdbx_seq_one_letter_code
_entity_poly.pdbx_strand_id
1 'polypeptide(L)'
;KQGQITIGGKGLDGKATDYVDIISRATELNGKIQANTLSLTQGANRISLKDGTVNSLAGEGAKPQLAIDTKALGGMYANKIRLVATEDGVGVNLKELTSDQRDITLNVNGKIELGNAKAKTDLNIIGKEIYIAPNITVQAERDITLANTTLENKGSVTAGRDMRVFGDTVRNTGDKALLQANDNLWIQKDAQGNKGQLVENRSAMIKTVKGDLVVRTHELNNARSLYFFEERETTPNPADKNFNILEAQHKHGHNLKSMQPSVLTSGGNIYINSDILSNQELSKIEAEKDIFLTGKKLLNTSRISEEASGYFNLFEYFPKDTYVSITDSLNTPAGIYKLSSNKLLEKINTYHQWDDKSYHILPPGEVKYDIKKDNLILERASIIAKGNLIADFSDSINIDTDYPHKSPPSSDFYYDLPASSEKLPEILSAKNILLHGGEITLKDKINAANDLNIISESDITLKNSTLSAPNNLSMAAVNNINIWQSDIKGKDITAISRHGDILFHNGDQFGYLWRQHSTNDHPVSNKLDAVGNLTINSGKNLLLQNVYLQPSKNISLIANNDVTVENHADTYNFAKSKTANSHNAPISGILNALESLTIHAGNNISAKGSDISAGKDISLIAAKDIDLSAAELEYKNHILPQDSTELSSKITAKNNISIMSGGDINGKAVQIQANGNTLLSAGRNITLPSLAYSVINPANDNNKDDQHIIAQIRGDKKLTMAANGTLTTAGAKLTSDGDVTLSSGGNMRFESVQNHTYREGNREFTESVTQQGTELTSGGILTVISTGSILFQATKLAAKGAMDVAAQGGYLYAQAMEESSHYEKTETTRKWYGKKKTIKHTCHDVTNKVTEFTAGGDINLLSRDDSTYEASKIATNQNAKLTSTHGQVNFKAVNNSTFAQTITHSKGFYIKQTDKGYTENTWVLPAIHLGGKLTVEAANGVSADIKAKNGQSLHNAVSVFGNTPETAWLKGLNERQDVQWNLEPIPKGIVILYNILERIISEGIESMANNKWRLSDELWGKMAPLIPEHKTQHPLGTHRKRVDNRAAMDAIFFVLRTGCQWNALNATGICSSSSAHRRFQEWRDAGVFERFWQNGLLACKHLAIIDWSWLSLDGCMTKSPLAGTKKQVVTPQTGGNKA
;
A
#
# COMPACT_ATOMS: atom_id res chain seq x y z
N LYS A 1 -6.52 -84.26 19.32
CA LYS A 1 -7.16 -83.02 19.80
C LYS A 1 -6.44 -82.39 21.01
N GLN A 2 -5.48 -83.09 21.63
CA GLN A 2 -4.54 -82.60 22.64
C GLN A 2 -3.12 -83.02 22.25
N GLY A 3 -2.10 -82.56 22.98
CA GLY A 3 -0.71 -83.03 22.85
C GLY A 3 0.28 -81.93 22.45
N GLN A 4 1.40 -81.86 23.17
CA GLN A 4 2.53 -80.98 22.92
C GLN A 4 3.75 -81.83 22.53
N ILE A 5 4.52 -81.37 21.53
CA ILE A 5 5.82 -81.95 21.19
C ILE A 5 6.91 -80.98 21.66
N THR A 6 7.90 -81.49 22.40
CA THR A 6 9.07 -80.70 22.82
C THR A 6 10.31 -81.23 22.13
N ILE A 7 10.95 -80.38 21.32
CA ILE A 7 12.28 -80.66 20.77
C ILE A 7 13.29 -80.08 21.74
N GLY A 8 14.00 -80.95 22.47
CA GLY A 8 14.97 -80.57 23.49
C GLY A 8 16.21 -79.84 22.93
N GLY A 9 17.12 -79.42 23.82
CA GLY A 9 18.29 -78.60 23.46
C GLY A 9 19.27 -79.22 22.44
N LYS A 10 19.23 -80.54 22.22
CA LYS A 10 20.02 -81.21 21.17
C LYS A 10 19.48 -80.98 19.75
N GLY A 11 18.25 -80.50 19.61
CA GLY A 11 17.61 -80.32 18.31
C GLY A 11 17.13 -81.61 17.64
N LEU A 12 16.85 -81.52 16.34
CA LEU A 12 16.42 -82.61 15.46
C LEU A 12 17.15 -82.49 14.11
N ASP A 13 17.88 -83.54 13.71
CA ASP A 13 18.51 -83.63 12.39
C ASP A 13 17.74 -84.63 11.50
N GLY A 14 17.00 -84.10 10.54
CA GLY A 14 16.24 -84.83 9.53
C GLY A 14 16.82 -84.73 8.11
N LYS A 15 18.08 -84.30 7.95
CA LYS A 15 18.69 -84.13 6.61
C LYS A 15 18.81 -85.42 5.78
N ALA A 16 18.80 -86.58 6.44
CA ALA A 16 18.81 -87.89 5.77
C ALA A 16 17.44 -88.29 5.18
N THR A 17 16.38 -87.51 5.42
CA THR A 17 15.00 -87.79 4.98
C THR A 17 14.50 -86.73 4.02
N ASP A 18 13.57 -87.08 3.12
CA ASP A 18 13.00 -86.13 2.17
C ASP A 18 12.16 -85.04 2.85
N TYR A 19 11.46 -85.40 3.93
CA TYR A 19 10.61 -84.51 4.71
C TYR A 19 10.57 -84.85 6.20
N VAL A 20 10.38 -83.82 7.01
CA VAL A 20 10.02 -83.88 8.43
C VAL A 20 8.69 -83.18 8.59
N ASP A 21 7.67 -83.90 9.08
CA ASP A 21 6.35 -83.34 9.39
C ASP A 21 6.07 -83.44 10.91
N ILE A 22 5.86 -82.31 11.57
CA ILE A 22 5.54 -82.24 13.00
C ILE A 22 4.08 -81.86 13.16
N ILE A 23 3.28 -82.86 13.51
CA ILE A 23 1.83 -82.70 13.72
C ILE A 23 1.55 -82.79 15.22
N SER A 24 1.09 -81.68 15.81
CA SER A 24 0.78 -81.60 17.25
C SER A 24 -0.29 -80.54 17.49
N ARG A 25 -0.80 -80.41 18.73
CA ARG A 25 -1.59 -79.22 19.06
C ARG A 25 -0.68 -78.01 19.31
N ALA A 26 0.44 -78.23 20.00
CA ALA A 26 1.48 -77.23 20.25
C ALA A 26 2.89 -77.85 20.14
N THR A 27 3.89 -77.03 19.83
CA THR A 27 5.30 -77.45 19.76
C THR A 27 6.20 -76.46 20.48
N GLU A 28 7.09 -76.96 21.33
CA GLU A 28 8.15 -76.17 21.96
C GLU A 28 9.50 -76.56 21.35
N LEU A 29 10.28 -75.57 20.91
CA LEU A 29 11.55 -75.77 20.22
C LEU A 29 12.71 -75.17 21.03
N ASN A 30 13.44 -76.03 21.72
CA ASN A 30 14.59 -75.66 22.54
C ASN A 30 15.94 -75.85 21.84
N GLY A 31 15.99 -76.47 20.67
CA GLY A 31 17.20 -76.70 19.85
C GLY A 31 16.90 -76.59 18.35
N LYS A 32 17.91 -76.71 17.48
CA LYS A 32 17.74 -76.52 16.01
C LYS A 32 17.01 -77.69 15.34
N ILE A 33 16.12 -77.42 14.38
CA ILE A 33 15.62 -78.42 13.42
C ILE A 33 16.36 -78.23 12.09
N GLN A 34 16.92 -79.30 11.57
CA GLN A 34 17.53 -79.35 10.23
C GLN A 34 16.76 -80.37 9.37
N ALA A 35 16.30 -80.00 8.18
CA ALA A 35 15.53 -80.92 7.30
C ALA A 35 15.71 -80.59 5.81
N ASN A 36 15.33 -81.49 4.91
CA ASN A 36 15.16 -81.14 3.50
C ASN A 36 13.85 -80.36 3.32
N THR A 37 12.71 -80.99 3.59
CA THR A 37 11.40 -80.29 3.68
C THR A 37 10.90 -80.33 5.11
N LEU A 38 10.58 -79.17 5.68
CA LEU A 38 10.02 -79.07 7.03
C LEU A 38 8.56 -78.60 6.96
N SER A 39 7.65 -79.40 7.51
CA SER A 39 6.24 -79.06 7.70
C SER A 39 5.89 -79.12 9.18
N LEU A 40 5.20 -78.09 9.68
CA LEU A 40 4.64 -78.04 11.03
C LEU A 40 3.14 -77.77 10.89
N THR A 41 2.29 -78.70 11.34
CA THR A 41 0.84 -78.48 11.40
C THR A 41 0.33 -78.53 12.84
N GLN A 42 -0.07 -77.37 13.37
CA GLN A 42 -0.36 -77.10 14.77
C GLN A 42 -1.81 -76.66 14.98
N GLY A 43 -2.30 -76.88 16.20
CA GLY A 43 -3.70 -76.74 16.57
C GLY A 43 -4.48 -78.05 16.49
N ALA A 44 -5.74 -78.00 16.90
CA ALA A 44 -6.64 -79.14 16.78
C ALA A 44 -7.07 -79.32 15.31
N ASN A 45 -6.49 -80.29 14.62
CA ASN A 45 -6.73 -80.53 13.19
C ASN A 45 -7.08 -81.99 12.90
N ARG A 46 -7.86 -82.21 11.84
CA ARG A 46 -7.89 -83.45 11.07
C ARG A 46 -7.07 -83.24 9.82
N ILE A 47 -6.06 -84.09 9.63
CA ILE A 47 -5.13 -84.01 8.50
C ILE A 47 -5.29 -85.24 7.63
N SER A 48 -5.44 -85.05 6.33
CA SER A 48 -5.41 -86.13 5.35
C SER A 48 -3.97 -86.44 4.96
N LEU A 49 -3.54 -87.69 5.13
CA LEU A 49 -2.21 -88.14 4.69
C LEU A 49 -2.10 -88.31 3.17
N LYS A 50 -3.23 -88.32 2.45
CA LYS A 50 -3.26 -88.56 0.99
C LYS A 50 -2.95 -87.28 0.20
N ASP A 51 -3.46 -86.14 0.67
CA ASP A 51 -3.37 -84.86 -0.03
C ASP A 51 -2.92 -83.70 0.88
N GLY A 52 -2.62 -83.95 2.15
CA GLY A 52 -2.13 -82.94 3.10
C GLY A 52 -3.18 -81.89 3.52
N THR A 53 -4.46 -82.11 3.20
CA THR A 53 -5.55 -81.18 3.58
C THR A 53 -5.70 -81.10 5.09
N VAL A 54 -5.79 -79.88 5.61
CA VAL A 54 -5.91 -79.58 7.04
C VAL A 54 -7.30 -79.00 7.30
N ASN A 55 -8.12 -79.72 8.06
CA ASN A 55 -9.43 -79.26 8.52
C ASN A 55 -9.37 -78.98 10.03
N SER A 56 -9.66 -77.75 10.42
CA SER A 56 -9.68 -77.37 11.84
C SER A 56 -10.79 -78.11 12.60
N LEU A 57 -10.51 -78.46 13.85
CA LEU A 57 -11.42 -79.10 14.81
C LEU A 57 -11.46 -78.27 16.09
N ALA A 58 -12.51 -78.45 16.91
CA ALA A 58 -12.48 -77.96 18.29
C ALA A 58 -11.42 -78.72 19.12
N GLY A 59 -10.56 -77.97 19.81
CA GLY A 59 -9.60 -78.52 20.77
C GLY A 59 -10.26 -79.00 22.06
N GLU A 60 -9.60 -79.90 22.78
CA GLU A 60 -10.09 -80.44 24.07
C GLU A 60 -9.21 -79.92 25.23
N GLY A 61 -9.80 -79.36 26.28
CA GLY A 61 -9.03 -78.78 27.41
C GLY A 61 -8.46 -77.39 27.14
N ALA A 62 -7.60 -76.89 28.04
CA ALA A 62 -7.07 -75.54 27.97
C ALA A 62 -6.34 -75.26 26.64
N LYS A 63 -6.59 -74.08 26.07
CA LYS A 63 -5.96 -73.61 24.84
C LYS A 63 -4.48 -73.31 25.09
N PRO A 64 -3.56 -73.76 24.22
CA PRO A 64 -2.13 -73.41 24.34
C PRO A 64 -1.92 -71.90 24.29
N GLN A 65 -0.91 -71.38 24.99
CA GLN A 65 -0.52 -69.97 24.88
C GLN A 65 0.06 -69.67 23.49
N LEU A 66 0.94 -70.54 23.01
CA LEU A 66 1.55 -70.49 21.69
C LEU A 66 1.43 -71.86 21.02
N ALA A 67 1.16 -71.86 19.72
CA ALA A 67 1.13 -73.04 18.88
C ALA A 67 2.56 -73.53 18.63
N ILE A 68 3.49 -72.58 18.47
CA ILE A 68 4.92 -72.83 18.38
C ILE A 68 5.66 -71.78 19.21
N ASP A 69 6.54 -72.23 20.10
CA ASP A 69 7.43 -71.36 20.86
C ASP A 69 8.89 -71.81 20.69
N THR A 70 9.66 -71.02 19.94
CA THR A 70 11.10 -71.25 19.79
C THR A 70 11.88 -70.47 20.85
N LYS A 71 12.65 -71.16 21.70
CA LYS A 71 13.55 -70.53 22.68
C LYS A 71 14.85 -70.06 22.01
N ALA A 72 15.73 -69.40 22.77
CA ALA A 72 16.94 -68.75 22.24
C ALA A 72 17.89 -69.66 21.43
N LEU A 73 17.90 -70.97 21.69
CA LEU A 73 18.70 -71.97 20.96
C LEU A 73 17.92 -72.69 19.85
N GLY A 74 16.62 -72.38 19.71
CA GLY A 74 15.70 -72.97 18.73
C GLY A 74 15.69 -72.21 17.42
N GLY A 75 15.66 -72.95 16.30
CA GLY A 75 15.60 -72.41 14.94
C GLY A 75 15.30 -73.49 13.91
N MET A 76 14.76 -73.11 12.76
CA MET A 76 14.36 -74.04 11.69
C MET A 76 15.18 -73.79 10.44
N TYR A 77 15.89 -74.82 9.95
CA TYR A 77 16.78 -74.75 8.81
C TYR A 77 16.41 -75.85 7.82
N ALA A 78 15.89 -75.49 6.64
CA ALA A 78 15.50 -76.48 5.63
C ALA A 78 15.71 -76.03 4.19
N ASN A 79 15.45 -76.89 3.20
CA ASN A 79 15.33 -76.47 1.80
C ASN A 79 13.96 -75.85 1.51
N LYS A 80 12.92 -76.20 2.28
CA LYS A 80 11.57 -75.63 2.26
C LYS A 80 10.95 -75.68 3.65
N ILE A 81 10.27 -74.61 4.08
CA ILE A 81 9.57 -74.55 5.37
C ILE A 81 8.08 -74.23 5.15
N ARG A 82 7.20 -75.02 5.76
CA ARG A 82 5.75 -74.77 5.83
C ARG A 82 5.29 -74.86 7.29
N LEU A 83 4.56 -73.86 7.75
CA LEU A 83 3.96 -73.83 9.08
C LEU A 83 2.48 -73.47 8.95
N VAL A 84 1.61 -74.29 9.53
CA VAL A 84 0.17 -74.05 9.60
C VAL A 84 -0.28 -74.17 11.05
N ALA A 85 -0.80 -73.09 11.64
CA ALA A 85 -1.38 -73.08 12.98
C ALA A 85 -2.82 -72.58 12.90
N THR A 86 -3.79 -73.46 13.17
CA THR A 86 -5.20 -73.23 12.84
C THR A 86 -6.06 -72.78 14.03
N GLU A 87 -5.59 -72.97 15.26
CA GLU A 87 -6.37 -72.68 16.47
C GLU A 87 -6.51 -71.16 16.65
N ASP A 88 -7.73 -70.65 16.47
CA ASP A 88 -8.03 -69.22 16.44
C ASP A 88 -7.47 -68.49 17.66
N GLY A 89 -6.69 -67.43 17.46
CA GLY A 89 -6.07 -66.63 18.52
C GLY A 89 -4.87 -67.25 19.22
N VAL A 90 -4.41 -68.45 18.84
CA VAL A 90 -3.14 -69.01 19.33
C VAL A 90 -2.00 -68.51 18.43
N GLY A 91 -1.02 -67.82 19.01
CA GLY A 91 0.10 -67.26 18.25
C GLY A 91 1.29 -68.21 18.07
N VAL A 92 2.32 -67.74 17.37
CA VAL A 92 3.64 -68.38 17.28
C VAL A 92 4.75 -67.38 17.59
N ASN A 93 5.80 -67.85 18.24
CA ASN A 93 7.05 -67.11 18.47
C ASN A 93 8.19 -67.88 17.79
N LEU A 94 8.80 -67.26 16.77
CA LEU A 94 9.80 -67.88 15.89
C LEU A 94 11.10 -67.06 15.97
N LYS A 95 12.23 -67.67 16.33
CA LYS A 95 13.52 -66.96 16.50
C LYS A 95 14.36 -66.91 15.24
N GLU A 96 14.46 -68.02 14.51
CA GLU A 96 15.28 -68.14 13.31
C GLU A 96 14.63 -69.12 12.31
N LEU A 97 14.48 -68.69 11.06
CA LEU A 97 13.97 -69.50 9.95
C LEU A 97 14.89 -69.34 8.73
N THR A 98 15.47 -70.42 8.23
CA THR A 98 16.31 -70.39 7.02
C THR A 98 15.84 -71.44 6.02
N SER A 99 15.57 -71.00 4.78
CA SER A 99 15.32 -71.85 3.63
C SER A 99 16.42 -71.65 2.57
N ASP A 100 17.19 -72.71 2.27
CA ASP A 100 18.37 -72.62 1.39
C ASP A 100 18.07 -72.87 -0.11
N GLN A 101 16.91 -73.43 -0.45
CA GLN A 101 16.55 -73.77 -1.85
C GLN A 101 15.19 -73.23 -2.31
N ARG A 102 14.18 -73.13 -1.43
CA ARG A 102 12.78 -72.81 -1.80
C ARG A 102 12.14 -71.81 -0.85
N ASP A 103 10.82 -71.82 -0.79
CA ASP A 103 9.95 -70.87 -0.09
C ASP A 103 9.82 -71.17 1.41
N ILE A 104 9.44 -70.14 2.16
CA ILE A 104 8.91 -70.25 3.52
C ILE A 104 7.45 -69.80 3.49
N THR A 105 6.54 -70.66 3.93
CA THR A 105 5.12 -70.33 4.04
C THR A 105 4.63 -70.50 5.47
N LEU A 106 4.11 -69.43 6.07
CA LEU A 106 3.53 -69.41 7.42
C LEU A 106 2.04 -69.04 7.31
N ASN A 107 1.16 -69.86 7.87
CA ASN A 107 -0.28 -69.57 7.93
C ASN A 107 -0.76 -69.80 9.37
N VAL A 108 -0.97 -68.71 10.11
CA VAL A 108 -1.25 -68.71 11.54
C VAL A 108 -2.53 -67.92 11.79
N ASN A 109 -3.54 -68.56 12.39
CA ASN A 109 -4.77 -67.88 12.78
C ASN A 109 -4.62 -67.12 14.11
N GLY A 110 -3.55 -66.34 14.26
CA GLY A 110 -3.12 -65.69 15.51
C GLY A 110 -1.95 -64.72 15.30
N LYS A 111 -1.33 -64.27 16.40
CA LYS A 111 -0.14 -63.40 16.36
C LYS A 111 1.11 -64.19 15.93
N ILE A 112 1.95 -63.60 15.09
CA ILE A 112 3.26 -64.12 14.71
C ILE A 112 4.31 -63.15 15.26
N GLU A 113 5.09 -63.57 16.25
CA GLU A 113 6.33 -62.89 16.62
C GLU A 113 7.46 -63.49 15.79
N LEU A 114 7.94 -62.72 14.82
CA LEU A 114 8.90 -63.16 13.83
C LEU A 114 10.30 -62.64 14.18
N GLY A 115 11.23 -63.58 14.34
CA GLY A 115 12.66 -63.36 14.44
C GLY A 115 13.32 -63.35 13.06
N ASN A 116 14.60 -63.69 12.99
CA ASN A 116 15.30 -63.67 11.71
C ASN A 116 14.69 -64.70 10.75
N ALA A 117 14.50 -64.31 9.50
CA ALA A 117 13.96 -65.18 8.47
C ALA A 117 14.66 -64.95 7.14
N LYS A 118 15.10 -66.02 6.48
CA LYS A 118 15.72 -65.98 5.16
C LYS A 118 15.11 -67.05 4.25
N ALA A 119 14.44 -66.63 3.18
CA ALA A 119 13.91 -67.52 2.15
C ALA A 119 14.72 -67.43 0.84
N LYS A 120 15.10 -68.57 0.27
CA LYS A 120 15.80 -68.61 -1.03
C LYS A 120 14.94 -68.20 -2.21
N THR A 121 13.61 -68.31 -2.10
CA THR A 121 12.67 -67.82 -3.12
C THR A 121 11.69 -66.86 -2.49
N ASP A 122 10.44 -67.29 -2.24
CA ASP A 122 9.38 -66.44 -1.74
C ASP A 122 9.16 -66.64 -0.23
N LEU A 123 8.75 -65.59 0.47
CA LEU A 123 8.33 -65.64 1.87
C LEU A 123 6.86 -65.21 1.96
N ASN A 124 5.98 -66.15 2.29
CA ASN A 124 4.54 -65.91 2.41
C ASN A 124 4.10 -66.07 3.86
N ILE A 125 3.63 -65.00 4.49
CA ILE A 125 3.21 -64.98 5.89
C ILE A 125 1.76 -64.50 5.96
N ILE A 126 0.91 -65.33 6.55
CA ILE A 126 -0.50 -65.02 6.84
C ILE A 126 -0.68 -65.12 8.35
N GLY A 127 -1.06 -64.01 8.99
CA GLY A 127 -1.25 -63.88 10.43
C GLY A 127 -2.42 -62.96 10.75
N LYS A 128 -2.92 -62.93 12.00
CA LYS A 128 -3.79 -61.82 12.45
C LYS A 128 -2.95 -60.57 12.73
N GLU A 129 -1.86 -60.77 13.47
CA GLU A 129 -0.88 -59.75 13.81
C GLU A 129 0.52 -60.27 13.49
N ILE A 130 1.36 -59.48 12.85
CA ILE A 130 2.77 -59.80 12.60
C ILE A 130 3.62 -58.76 13.33
N TYR A 131 4.45 -59.23 14.26
CA TYR A 131 5.36 -58.39 15.04
C TYR A 131 6.81 -58.73 14.71
N ILE A 132 7.57 -57.73 14.27
CA ILE A 132 9.00 -57.82 13.96
C ILE A 132 9.74 -56.87 14.89
N ALA A 133 10.50 -57.42 15.84
CA ALA A 133 11.22 -56.65 16.83
C ALA A 133 12.40 -55.84 16.23
N PRO A 134 12.93 -54.83 16.95
CA PRO A 134 14.13 -54.12 16.51
C PRO A 134 15.32 -55.05 16.25
N ASN A 135 16.13 -54.72 15.25
CA ASN A 135 17.31 -55.49 14.81
C ASN A 135 17.03 -56.88 14.22
N ILE A 136 15.77 -57.26 14.01
CA ILE A 136 15.43 -58.48 13.28
C ILE A 136 15.56 -58.24 11.77
N THR A 137 16.09 -59.24 11.04
CA THR A 137 16.19 -59.23 9.58
C THR A 137 15.31 -60.31 8.95
N VAL A 138 14.42 -59.89 8.06
CA VAL A 138 13.52 -60.74 7.28
C VAL A 138 13.82 -60.54 5.80
N GLN A 139 14.23 -61.58 5.10
CA GLN A 139 14.68 -61.49 3.71
C GLN A 139 14.13 -62.62 2.84
N ALA A 140 13.78 -62.29 1.60
CA ALA A 140 13.50 -63.25 0.53
C ALA A 140 14.25 -62.85 -0.75
N GLU A 141 14.85 -63.79 -1.47
CA GLU A 141 15.57 -63.50 -2.72
C GLU A 141 14.62 -63.18 -3.89
N ARG A 142 13.33 -63.51 -3.78
CA ARG A 142 12.28 -63.14 -4.75
C ARG A 142 11.21 -62.28 -4.08
N ASP A 143 10.04 -62.84 -3.78
CA ASP A 143 8.87 -62.05 -3.37
C ASP A 143 8.55 -62.22 -1.89
N ILE A 144 8.07 -61.17 -1.24
CA ILE A 144 7.50 -61.24 0.13
C ILE A 144 6.01 -60.90 0.07
N THR A 145 5.18 -61.75 0.67
CA THR A 145 3.76 -61.45 0.92
C THR A 145 3.48 -61.52 2.42
N LEU A 146 3.03 -60.41 3.01
CA LEU A 146 2.59 -60.31 4.40
C LEU A 146 1.09 -60.01 4.42
N ALA A 147 0.24 -61.00 4.71
CA ALA A 147 -1.19 -60.81 4.88
C ALA A 147 -1.56 -60.82 6.37
N ASN A 148 -2.11 -59.71 6.86
CA ASN A 148 -2.36 -59.45 8.26
C ASN A 148 -3.56 -58.51 8.49
N THR A 149 -4.05 -58.44 9.72
CA THR A 149 -4.86 -57.30 10.18
C THR A 149 -3.94 -56.17 10.62
N THR A 150 -2.87 -56.50 11.36
CA THR A 150 -1.88 -55.55 11.84
C THR A 150 -0.45 -56.03 11.59
N LEU A 151 0.39 -55.18 11.02
CA LEU A 151 1.83 -55.36 10.91
C LEU A 151 2.52 -54.31 11.78
N GLU A 152 3.31 -54.77 12.75
CA GLU A 152 4.21 -53.93 13.54
C GLU A 152 5.66 -54.29 13.19
N ASN A 153 6.26 -53.49 12.31
CA ASN A 153 7.65 -53.63 11.92
C ASN A 153 8.54 -52.61 12.65
N LYS A 154 9.50 -53.12 13.42
CA LYS A 154 10.60 -52.34 14.00
C LYS A 154 11.98 -52.80 13.49
N GLY A 155 12.01 -53.83 12.64
CA GLY A 155 13.21 -54.42 12.04
C GLY A 155 13.29 -54.19 10.53
N SER A 156 14.10 -54.99 9.84
CA SER A 156 14.32 -54.87 8.40
C SER A 156 13.65 -56.00 7.63
N VAL A 157 12.77 -55.64 6.69
CA VAL A 157 12.11 -56.58 5.77
C VAL A 157 12.52 -56.24 4.34
N THR A 158 13.15 -57.18 3.63
CA THR A 158 13.70 -56.95 2.28
C THR A 158 13.31 -58.05 1.30
N ALA A 159 12.66 -57.69 0.20
CA ALA A 159 12.36 -58.56 -0.94
C ALA A 159 13.33 -58.31 -2.11
N GLY A 160 13.85 -59.38 -2.71
CA GLY A 160 14.74 -59.31 -3.88
C GLY A 160 14.04 -58.93 -5.19
N ARG A 161 12.71 -59.00 -5.22
CA ARG A 161 11.81 -58.53 -6.29
C ARG A 161 10.67 -57.72 -5.68
N ASP A 162 9.45 -58.27 -5.62
CA ASP A 162 8.26 -57.57 -5.19
C ASP A 162 7.94 -57.80 -3.70
N MET A 163 7.30 -56.83 -3.06
CA MET A 163 6.72 -56.98 -1.72
C MET A 163 5.23 -56.58 -1.71
N ARG A 164 4.40 -57.42 -1.11
CA ARG A 164 2.96 -57.19 -0.93
C ARG A 164 2.64 -57.23 0.56
N VAL A 165 2.26 -56.09 1.12
CA VAL A 165 1.77 -55.96 2.50
C VAL A 165 0.27 -55.74 2.44
N PHE A 166 -0.48 -56.78 2.76
CA PHE A 166 -1.93 -56.76 2.89
C PHE A 166 -2.28 -56.61 4.37
N GLY A 167 -2.61 -55.39 4.82
CA GLY A 167 -2.81 -55.05 6.21
C GLY A 167 -3.84 -53.95 6.41
N ASP A 168 -4.67 -54.06 7.45
CA ASP A 168 -5.58 -52.96 7.83
C ASP A 168 -4.83 -51.87 8.60
N THR A 169 -3.80 -52.23 9.36
CA THR A 169 -2.89 -51.29 10.02
C THR A 169 -1.45 -51.72 9.83
N VAL A 170 -0.62 -50.85 9.24
CA VAL A 170 0.80 -51.09 9.01
C VAL A 170 1.61 -50.03 9.74
N ARG A 171 2.37 -50.43 10.76
CA ARG A 171 3.26 -49.57 11.53
C ARG A 171 4.70 -49.95 11.23
N ASN A 172 5.43 -49.08 10.57
CA ASN A 172 6.86 -49.17 10.34
C ASN A 172 7.54 -48.12 11.22
N THR A 173 8.08 -48.53 12.38
CA THR A 173 8.49 -47.58 13.42
C THR A 173 9.86 -47.92 13.99
N GLY A 174 10.79 -46.96 13.99
CA GLY A 174 12.13 -47.16 14.56
C GLY A 174 13.26 -46.84 13.59
N ASP A 175 14.42 -46.40 14.11
CA ASP A 175 15.60 -45.99 13.31
C ASP A 175 16.13 -47.07 12.35
N LYS A 176 15.79 -48.34 12.60
CA LYS A 176 16.18 -49.50 11.78
C LYS A 176 15.00 -50.17 11.09
N ALA A 177 13.81 -49.60 11.22
CA ALA A 177 12.60 -50.15 10.62
C ALA A 177 12.62 -49.87 9.10
N LEU A 178 12.66 -50.94 8.32
CA LEU A 178 12.75 -50.89 6.87
C LEU A 178 11.74 -51.85 6.24
N LEU A 179 10.95 -51.34 5.30
CA LEU A 179 10.24 -52.15 4.30
C LEU A 179 10.85 -51.85 2.93
N GLN A 180 11.55 -52.81 2.32
CA GLN A 180 12.24 -52.64 1.05
C GLN A 180 11.85 -53.72 0.03
N ALA A 181 11.49 -53.29 -1.18
CA ALA A 181 11.43 -54.15 -2.36
C ALA A 181 12.47 -53.70 -3.41
N ASN A 182 13.01 -54.63 -4.19
CA ASN A 182 13.90 -54.26 -5.29
C ASN A 182 13.11 -53.75 -6.50
N ASP A 183 12.00 -54.43 -6.81
CA ASP A 183 11.06 -54.07 -7.88
C ASP A 183 9.92 -53.24 -7.28
N ASN A 184 8.73 -53.81 -7.04
CA ASN A 184 7.55 -53.04 -6.60
C ASN A 184 7.13 -53.35 -5.15
N LEU A 185 6.53 -52.37 -4.48
CA LEU A 185 5.99 -52.51 -3.12
C LEU A 185 4.53 -52.03 -3.08
N TRP A 186 3.63 -52.90 -2.63
CA TRP A 186 2.22 -52.56 -2.37
C TRP A 186 1.92 -52.64 -0.87
N ILE A 187 1.31 -51.58 -0.33
CA ILE A 187 0.74 -51.52 1.03
C ILE A 187 -0.73 -51.17 0.90
N GLN A 188 -1.62 -52.12 1.18
CA GLN A 188 -3.07 -51.99 1.01
C GLN A 188 -3.80 -53.01 1.89
N LYS A 189 -5.13 -52.97 2.01
CA LYS A 189 -5.88 -53.91 2.87
C LYS A 189 -5.80 -55.35 2.37
N ASP A 190 -5.96 -55.52 1.06
CA ASP A 190 -6.11 -56.83 0.41
C ASP A 190 -5.65 -56.77 -1.06
N ALA A 191 -5.67 -57.91 -1.74
CA ALA A 191 -5.21 -58.02 -3.13
C ALA A 191 -6.09 -57.23 -4.13
N GLN A 192 -7.33 -56.91 -3.76
CA GLN A 192 -8.26 -56.12 -4.57
C GLN A 192 -7.89 -54.63 -4.58
N GLY A 193 -7.00 -54.19 -3.67
CA GLY A 193 -6.57 -52.80 -3.58
C GLY A 193 -7.49 -51.95 -2.71
N ASN A 194 -8.26 -52.56 -1.80
CA ASN A 194 -9.03 -51.80 -0.82
C ASN A 194 -8.11 -51.04 0.14
N LYS A 195 -8.59 -49.90 0.65
CA LYS A 195 -7.86 -49.08 1.62
C LYS A 195 -7.76 -49.79 2.98
N GLY A 196 -6.56 -49.82 3.56
CA GLY A 196 -6.38 -50.10 4.99
C GLY A 196 -6.85 -48.91 5.84
N GLN A 197 -6.90 -49.06 7.16
CA GLN A 197 -7.17 -47.95 8.07
C GLN A 197 -5.97 -47.00 8.23
N LEU A 198 -4.78 -47.54 8.48
CA LEU A 198 -3.60 -46.76 8.82
C LEU A 198 -2.33 -47.34 8.21
N VAL A 199 -1.52 -46.47 7.62
CA VAL A 199 -0.10 -46.71 7.36
C VAL A 199 0.68 -45.64 8.11
N GLU A 200 1.49 -46.06 9.07
CA GLU A 200 2.33 -45.19 9.87
C GLU A 200 3.80 -45.52 9.59
N ASN A 201 4.52 -44.55 9.04
CA ASN A 201 5.96 -44.61 8.87
C ASN A 201 6.61 -43.59 9.82
N ARG A 202 7.19 -44.09 10.90
CA ARG A 202 7.69 -43.25 12.01
C ARG A 202 9.16 -43.47 12.30
N SER A 203 9.95 -42.45 11.99
CA SER A 203 11.41 -42.46 11.97
C SER A 203 11.98 -43.68 11.25
N ALA A 204 11.40 -44.02 10.11
CA ALA A 204 11.60 -45.30 9.45
C ALA A 204 11.57 -45.13 7.92
N MET A 205 11.94 -46.20 7.20
CA MET A 205 12.06 -46.16 5.75
C MET A 205 11.13 -47.18 5.08
N ILE A 206 10.37 -46.72 4.09
CA ILE A 206 9.62 -47.54 3.14
C ILE A 206 10.17 -47.23 1.76
N LYS A 207 10.69 -48.23 1.04
CA LYS A 207 11.33 -47.98 -0.25
C LYS A 207 11.22 -49.07 -1.31
N THR A 208 11.31 -48.63 -2.56
CA THR A 208 11.66 -49.48 -3.70
C THR A 208 13.00 -49.08 -4.31
N VAL A 209 13.74 -50.04 -4.88
CA VAL A 209 15.03 -49.73 -5.54
C VAL A 209 14.84 -49.32 -7.00
N LYS A 210 13.97 -49.99 -7.75
CA LYS A 210 13.78 -49.76 -9.20
C LYS A 210 12.32 -49.57 -9.63
N GLY A 211 11.38 -50.23 -8.97
CA GLY A 211 9.97 -50.22 -9.35
C GLY A 211 9.13 -49.27 -8.51
N ASP A 212 7.81 -49.44 -8.57
CA ASP A 212 6.85 -48.49 -8.03
C ASP A 212 6.46 -48.78 -6.56
N LEU A 213 6.17 -47.72 -5.81
CA LEU A 213 5.60 -47.80 -4.46
C LEU A 213 4.11 -47.43 -4.51
N VAL A 214 3.24 -48.32 -4.04
CA VAL A 214 1.79 -48.12 -3.99
C VAL A 214 1.30 -48.21 -2.56
N VAL A 215 0.61 -47.19 -2.07
CA VAL A 215 0.01 -47.15 -0.74
C VAL A 215 -1.47 -46.79 -0.83
N ARG A 216 -2.34 -47.62 -0.27
CA ARG A 216 -3.81 -47.39 -0.20
C ARG A 216 -4.31 -47.53 1.23
N THR A 217 -4.72 -46.42 1.82
CA THR A 217 -5.10 -46.34 3.24
C THR A 217 -6.14 -45.22 3.47
N HIS A 218 -6.80 -45.18 4.62
CA HIS A 218 -7.57 -44.01 5.04
C HIS A 218 -6.63 -42.94 5.61
N GLU A 219 -5.65 -43.33 6.41
CA GLU A 219 -4.66 -42.41 6.99
C GLU A 219 -3.24 -42.88 6.66
N LEU A 220 -2.41 -41.96 6.15
CA LEU A 220 -0.97 -42.15 5.96
C LEU A 220 -0.22 -41.09 6.78
N ASN A 221 0.51 -41.55 7.80
CA ASN A 221 1.32 -40.69 8.66
C ASN A 221 2.81 -40.97 8.42
N ASN A 222 3.48 -40.04 7.74
CA ASN A 222 4.92 -40.02 7.57
C ASN A 222 5.51 -38.94 8.47
N ALA A 223 5.99 -39.33 9.65
CA ALA A 223 6.35 -38.38 10.70
C ALA A 223 7.59 -38.86 11.46
N ARG A 224 8.53 -37.97 11.78
CA ARG A 224 9.65 -38.31 12.66
C ARG A 224 9.17 -38.34 14.11
N SER A 225 9.66 -39.27 14.91
CA SER A 225 9.59 -39.17 16.37
C SER A 225 10.67 -38.23 16.86
N LEU A 226 10.27 -37.20 17.60
CA LEU A 226 11.17 -36.37 18.39
C LEU A 226 11.20 -36.93 19.82
N TYR A 227 12.36 -37.40 20.28
CA TYR A 227 12.56 -37.77 21.68
C TYR A 227 13.37 -36.69 22.40
N PHE A 228 12.90 -36.34 23.60
CA PHE A 228 13.61 -35.51 24.56
C PHE A 228 14.18 -36.37 25.69
N PHE A 229 15.25 -35.88 26.34
CA PHE A 229 16.05 -36.64 27.28
C PHE A 229 15.75 -36.32 28.74
N GLU A 230 15.92 -37.36 29.57
CA GLU A 230 16.10 -37.29 31.02
C GLU A 230 17.54 -36.89 31.39
N GLU A 231 17.67 -36.16 32.50
CA GLU A 231 18.90 -36.06 33.28
C GLU A 231 19.37 -37.44 33.74
N ARG A 232 20.65 -37.75 33.54
CA ARG A 232 21.32 -38.84 34.28
C ARG A 232 22.28 -38.24 35.29
N GLU A 233 21.99 -38.45 36.58
CA GLU A 233 23.03 -38.42 37.59
C GLU A 233 23.89 -39.68 37.43
N THR A 234 25.15 -39.52 37.06
CA THR A 234 26.13 -40.60 37.20
C THR A 234 26.51 -40.71 38.68
N THR A 235 26.00 -41.71 39.41
CA THR A 235 26.53 -42.03 40.74
C THR A 235 27.98 -42.51 40.62
N PRO A 236 28.93 -41.96 41.40
CA PRO A 236 30.34 -42.37 41.35
C PRO A 236 30.54 -43.86 41.63
N ASN A 237 31.42 -44.53 40.87
CA ASN A 237 31.92 -45.85 41.24
C ASN A 237 33.08 -45.69 42.25
N PRO A 238 32.97 -46.16 43.50
CA PRO A 238 34.00 -45.97 44.52
C PRO A 238 35.32 -46.74 44.27
N ALA A 239 35.37 -47.63 43.27
CA ALA A 239 36.53 -48.47 43.00
C ALA A 239 37.62 -47.80 42.14
N ASP A 240 37.37 -46.61 41.60
CA ASP A 240 38.32 -45.93 40.73
C ASP A 240 39.32 -45.08 41.55
N LYS A 241 40.58 -45.53 41.65
CA LYS A 241 41.59 -44.93 42.53
C LYS A 241 42.12 -43.56 42.06
N ASN A 242 41.71 -43.11 40.87
CA ASN A 242 42.07 -41.79 40.32
C ASN A 242 40.89 -40.81 40.30
N PHE A 243 39.82 -41.08 41.05
CA PHE A 243 38.61 -40.27 41.01
C PHE A 243 38.76 -38.92 41.73
N ASN A 244 38.78 -37.82 40.97
CA ASN A 244 38.76 -36.47 41.51
C ASN A 244 37.30 -36.05 41.83
N ILE A 245 36.96 -35.96 43.13
CA ILE A 245 35.62 -35.63 43.62
C ILE A 245 35.13 -34.25 43.13
N LEU A 246 36.04 -33.33 42.78
CA LEU A 246 35.69 -31.99 42.28
C LEU A 246 35.38 -31.97 40.77
N GLU A 247 35.87 -32.93 39.98
CA GLU A 247 35.55 -33.04 38.53
C GLU A 247 34.23 -33.78 38.26
N ALA A 248 33.73 -34.56 39.24
CA ALA A 248 32.50 -35.35 39.10
C ALA A 248 31.22 -34.56 39.37
N GLN A 249 31.29 -33.35 39.95
CA GLN A 249 30.11 -32.54 40.27
C GLN A 249 29.54 -31.72 39.10
N HIS A 250 30.17 -31.75 37.92
CA HIS A 250 29.79 -30.86 36.80
C HIS A 250 29.78 -31.52 35.42
N LYS A 251 29.50 -32.83 35.32
CA LYS A 251 29.21 -33.45 34.00
C LYS A 251 27.70 -33.61 33.80
N HIS A 252 27.04 -32.48 33.58
CA HIS A 252 25.67 -32.43 33.05
C HIS A 252 25.74 -32.69 31.54
N GLY A 253 25.45 -33.93 31.13
CA GLY A 253 25.41 -34.31 29.73
C GLY A 253 23.98 -34.37 29.20
N HIS A 254 23.52 -33.32 28.51
CA HIS A 254 22.33 -33.40 27.68
C HIS A 254 22.71 -34.14 26.39
N ASN A 255 22.26 -35.39 26.23
CA ASN A 255 22.31 -36.01 24.92
C ASN A 255 21.00 -35.69 24.21
N LEU A 256 21.01 -35.37 22.92
CA LEU A 256 19.81 -35.26 22.11
C LEU A 256 19.93 -36.30 21.00
N LYS A 257 19.07 -37.32 21.03
CA LYS A 257 18.96 -38.36 20.01
C LYS A 257 17.73 -38.07 19.19
N SER A 258 17.92 -37.25 18.17
CA SER A 258 16.93 -37.12 17.12
C SER A 258 16.94 -38.43 16.31
N MET A 259 15.77 -39.05 16.14
CA MET A 259 15.64 -40.26 15.32
C MET A 259 15.76 -39.95 13.84
N GLN A 260 16.11 -40.92 13.00
CA GLN A 260 16.25 -40.70 11.55
C GLN A 260 14.97 -40.13 10.88
N PRO A 261 15.14 -39.42 9.74
CA PRO A 261 14.18 -39.25 8.67
C PRO A 261 13.01 -40.24 8.61
N SER A 262 11.74 -39.84 8.56
CA SER A 262 10.74 -40.75 7.99
C SER A 262 10.72 -40.58 6.47
N VAL A 263 11.06 -41.65 5.74
CA VAL A 263 11.27 -41.58 4.29
C VAL A 263 10.40 -42.60 3.57
N LEU A 264 9.59 -42.12 2.62
CA LEU A 264 9.00 -42.94 1.56
C LEU A 264 9.77 -42.64 0.28
N THR A 265 10.39 -43.64 -0.34
CA THR A 265 11.16 -43.41 -1.58
C THR A 265 10.95 -44.49 -2.64
N SER A 266 10.98 -44.11 -3.90
CA SER A 266 10.82 -45.03 -5.03
C SER A 266 11.82 -44.81 -6.15
N GLY A 267 12.42 -45.89 -6.64
CA GLY A 267 13.19 -45.88 -7.90
C GLY A 267 12.32 -45.76 -9.16
N GLY A 268 11.00 -45.93 -9.02
CA GLY A 268 10.00 -45.71 -10.05
C GLY A 268 9.07 -44.57 -9.66
N ASN A 269 7.76 -44.82 -9.70
CA ASN A 269 6.71 -43.88 -9.32
C ASN A 269 6.19 -44.17 -7.90
N ILE A 270 5.62 -43.15 -7.27
CA ILE A 270 4.83 -43.29 -6.03
C ILE A 270 3.35 -43.06 -6.34
N TYR A 271 2.49 -43.98 -5.90
CA TYR A 271 1.03 -43.85 -5.93
C TYR A 271 0.48 -43.95 -4.52
N ILE A 272 -0.01 -42.82 -3.98
CA ILE A 272 -0.65 -42.77 -2.66
C ILE A 272 -2.12 -42.40 -2.84
N ASN A 273 -3.01 -43.27 -2.37
CA ASN A 273 -4.42 -42.98 -2.21
C ASN A 273 -4.78 -43.03 -0.71
N SER A 274 -4.88 -41.86 -0.09
CA SER A 274 -5.13 -41.68 1.33
C SER A 274 -6.25 -40.67 1.58
N ASP A 275 -7.21 -40.94 2.46
CA ASP A 275 -8.17 -39.88 2.81
C ASP A 275 -7.45 -38.71 3.49
N ILE A 276 -6.49 -39.00 4.38
CA ILE A 276 -5.62 -38.02 5.02
C ILE A 276 -4.15 -38.43 4.79
N LEU A 277 -3.38 -37.58 4.13
CA LEU A 277 -1.94 -37.74 3.95
C LEU A 277 -1.21 -36.69 4.78
N SER A 278 -0.51 -37.12 5.82
CA SER A 278 0.30 -36.26 6.70
C SER A 278 1.78 -36.55 6.50
N ASN A 279 2.52 -35.57 5.97
CA ASN A 279 3.98 -35.57 5.91
C ASN A 279 4.49 -34.47 6.85
N GLN A 280 5.15 -34.86 7.93
CA GLN A 280 5.44 -33.97 9.06
C GLN A 280 6.91 -33.99 9.43
N GLU A 281 7.43 -32.85 9.91
CA GLU A 281 8.70 -32.77 10.67
C GLU A 281 9.87 -33.56 10.03
N LEU A 282 10.57 -32.96 9.06
CA LEU A 282 11.77 -33.53 8.40
C LEU A 282 11.50 -34.75 7.52
N SER A 283 10.25 -35.19 7.40
CA SER A 283 9.89 -36.39 6.65
C SER A 283 9.85 -36.15 5.14
N LYS A 284 10.22 -37.18 4.37
CA LYS A 284 10.43 -37.08 2.92
C LYS A 284 9.56 -38.07 2.14
N ILE A 285 9.02 -37.62 1.02
CA ILE A 285 8.39 -38.46 -0.01
C ILE A 285 9.12 -38.18 -1.33
N GLU A 286 9.85 -39.16 -1.86
CA GLU A 286 10.78 -38.96 -2.98
C GLU A 286 10.61 -40.01 -4.09
N ALA A 287 10.55 -39.61 -5.36
CA ALA A 287 10.50 -40.53 -6.49
C ALA A 287 11.48 -40.16 -7.61
N GLU A 288 12.13 -41.17 -8.20
CA GLU A 288 12.97 -41.02 -9.39
C GLU A 288 12.17 -40.76 -10.68
N LYS A 289 10.84 -41.00 -10.65
CA LYS A 289 9.89 -40.64 -11.71
C LYS A 289 8.76 -39.76 -11.16
N ASP A 290 7.50 -40.17 -11.31
CA ASP A 290 6.33 -39.38 -10.97
C ASP A 290 5.79 -39.70 -9.56
N ILE A 291 5.14 -38.72 -8.94
CA ILE A 291 4.38 -38.88 -7.69
C ILE A 291 2.92 -38.54 -7.96
N PHE A 292 2.03 -39.47 -7.62
CA PHE A 292 0.58 -39.31 -7.67
C PHE A 292 -0.01 -39.43 -6.25
N LEU A 293 -0.55 -38.33 -5.73
CA LEU A 293 -1.19 -38.25 -4.42
C LEU A 293 -2.67 -37.97 -4.62
N THR A 294 -3.55 -38.81 -4.08
CA THR A 294 -5.00 -38.68 -4.20
C THR A 294 -5.68 -38.86 -2.85
N GLY A 295 -6.75 -38.12 -2.58
CA GLY A 295 -7.36 -38.16 -1.26
C GLY A 295 -8.43 -37.13 -0.94
N LYS A 296 -8.61 -36.87 0.36
CA LYS A 296 -9.42 -35.75 0.86
C LYS A 296 -8.55 -34.60 1.36
N LYS A 297 -7.54 -34.89 2.19
CA LYS A 297 -6.64 -33.88 2.79
C LYS A 297 -5.17 -34.23 2.62
N LEU A 298 -4.39 -33.28 2.12
CA LEU A 298 -2.93 -33.28 2.16
C LEU A 298 -2.43 -32.27 3.18
N LEU A 299 -1.64 -32.73 4.14
CA LEU A 299 -0.95 -31.93 5.14
C LEU A 299 0.56 -32.17 5.00
N ASN A 300 1.28 -31.19 4.47
CA ASN A 300 2.75 -31.21 4.45
C ASN A 300 3.25 -30.10 5.37
N THR A 301 3.55 -30.46 6.62
CA THR A 301 3.78 -29.49 7.69
C THR A 301 5.21 -29.55 8.21
N SER A 302 5.86 -28.40 8.25
CA SER A 302 7.19 -28.21 8.84
C SER A 302 7.12 -27.23 10.00
N ARG A 303 8.12 -27.29 10.89
CA ARG A 303 8.33 -26.31 11.95
C ARG A 303 9.77 -25.86 11.90
N ILE A 304 10.00 -24.55 11.90
CA ILE A 304 11.34 -23.98 12.04
C ILE A 304 11.49 -23.54 13.49
N SER A 305 12.55 -23.96 14.19
CA SER A 305 12.89 -23.42 15.51
C SER A 305 14.06 -22.45 15.38
N GLU A 306 13.79 -21.16 15.41
CA GLU A 306 14.82 -20.13 15.61
C GLU A 306 14.91 -19.87 17.12
N GLU A 307 15.87 -20.51 17.80
CA GLU A 307 16.34 -19.98 19.09
C GLU A 307 17.86 -19.86 19.04
N ALA A 308 18.34 -18.61 18.86
CA ALA A 308 19.74 -18.21 19.01
C ALA A 308 20.28 -18.37 20.45
N SER A 309 19.44 -18.83 21.39
CA SER A 309 19.73 -18.96 22.81
C SER A 309 20.29 -20.34 23.21
N GLY A 310 20.17 -21.36 22.35
CA GLY A 310 20.51 -22.75 22.69
C GLY A 310 19.54 -23.43 23.66
N TYR A 311 18.39 -22.82 23.96
CA TYR A 311 17.35 -23.45 24.78
C TYR A 311 16.28 -24.09 23.87
N PHE A 312 16.13 -25.41 23.93
CA PHE A 312 14.98 -26.09 23.34
C PHE A 312 13.77 -25.91 24.27
N ASN A 313 12.72 -25.24 23.81
CA ASN A 313 11.47 -25.13 24.57
C ASN A 313 10.68 -26.45 24.44
N LEU A 314 10.93 -27.40 25.35
CA LEU A 314 10.30 -28.73 25.36
C LEU A 314 8.77 -28.73 25.48
N PHE A 315 8.17 -27.62 25.92
CA PHE A 315 6.75 -27.57 26.29
C PHE A 315 5.78 -27.37 25.10
N GLU A 316 6.24 -26.93 23.93
CA GLU A 316 5.40 -26.76 22.74
C GLU A 316 5.26 -28.07 21.90
N TYR A 317 5.95 -29.14 22.31
CA TYR A 317 5.98 -30.42 21.59
C TYR A 317 5.00 -31.49 22.12
N PHE A 318 4.25 -31.22 23.20
CA PHE A 318 3.30 -32.17 23.78
C PHE A 318 1.87 -31.60 23.84
N PRO A 319 0.83 -32.35 23.39
CA PRO A 319 -0.54 -32.07 23.76
C PRO A 319 -0.69 -32.01 25.28
N LYS A 320 -1.54 -31.10 25.79
CA LYS A 320 -1.99 -31.14 27.20
C LYS A 320 -2.50 -32.56 27.50
N ASP A 321 -2.02 -33.13 28.62
CA ASP A 321 -2.34 -34.48 29.11
C ASP A 321 -1.61 -35.67 28.44
N THR A 322 -0.52 -35.45 27.69
CA THR A 322 0.31 -36.56 27.19
C THR A 322 1.10 -37.22 28.32
N TYR A 323 0.98 -38.54 28.43
CA TYR A 323 1.76 -39.36 29.36
C TYR A 323 2.97 -39.94 28.62
N VAL A 324 4.18 -39.66 29.11
CA VAL A 324 5.42 -40.24 28.56
C VAL A 324 5.78 -41.46 29.40
N SER A 325 5.92 -42.63 28.77
CA SER A 325 6.50 -43.82 29.40
C SER A 325 8.00 -43.84 29.14
N ILE A 326 8.78 -43.95 30.20
CA ILE A 326 10.25 -44.00 30.10
C ILE A 326 10.65 -45.47 30.27
N THR A 327 11.43 -46.00 29.34
CA THR A 327 11.99 -47.37 29.45
C THR A 327 13.50 -47.29 29.59
N ASP A 328 14.05 -48.08 30.51
CA ASP A 328 15.48 -48.22 30.67
C ASP A 328 16.12 -49.08 29.56
N SER A 329 17.44 -49.22 29.58
CA SER A 329 18.21 -50.04 28.65
C SER A 329 17.86 -51.54 28.66
N LEU A 330 16.98 -51.98 29.55
CA LEU A 330 16.49 -53.35 29.69
C LEU A 330 15.02 -53.51 29.27
N ASN A 331 14.40 -52.49 28.66
CA ASN A 331 13.00 -52.50 28.21
C ASN A 331 11.98 -52.71 29.34
N THR A 332 12.30 -52.32 30.58
CA THR A 332 11.32 -52.31 31.68
C THR A 332 10.69 -50.91 31.86
N PRO A 333 9.36 -50.79 32.08
CA PRO A 333 8.72 -49.48 32.25
C PRO A 333 9.15 -48.81 33.56
N ALA A 334 9.91 -47.73 33.45
CA ALA A 334 10.29 -46.85 34.56
C ALA A 334 9.26 -45.70 34.67
N GLY A 335 8.02 -46.04 35.04
CA GLY A 335 6.98 -45.07 35.39
C GLY A 335 6.26 -44.36 34.23
N ILE A 336 5.08 -43.85 34.53
CA ILE A 336 4.21 -43.07 33.64
C ILE A 336 4.09 -41.66 34.23
N TYR A 337 4.62 -40.64 33.53
CA TYR A 337 4.61 -39.25 34.03
C TYR A 337 3.56 -38.40 33.30
N LYS A 338 2.77 -37.63 34.06
CA LYS A 338 1.82 -36.64 33.54
C LYS A 338 2.47 -35.25 33.50
N LEU A 339 2.59 -34.65 32.32
CA LEU A 339 3.08 -33.27 32.18
C LEU A 339 1.98 -32.26 32.54
N SER A 340 2.16 -31.50 33.64
CA SER A 340 1.29 -30.37 33.98
C SER A 340 1.99 -29.04 33.71
N SER A 341 1.41 -28.20 32.85
CA SER A 341 1.86 -26.83 32.58
C SER A 341 1.77 -25.98 33.85
N ASN A 342 2.88 -25.37 34.25
CA ASN A 342 3.01 -24.17 35.10
C ASN A 342 3.92 -24.40 36.32
N LYS A 343 5.21 -24.06 36.13
CA LYS A 343 6.14 -23.42 37.09
C LYS A 343 7.56 -23.96 36.87
N LEU A 344 8.31 -23.31 35.99
CA LEU A 344 9.76 -23.22 36.05
C LEU A 344 10.15 -21.95 35.29
N LEU A 345 9.96 -20.82 35.97
CA LEU A 345 10.37 -19.47 35.57
C LEU A 345 11.50 -19.02 36.51
N GLU A 346 12.53 -19.86 36.69
CA GLU A 346 13.72 -19.45 37.44
C GLU A 346 14.91 -19.28 36.50
N LYS A 347 15.39 -18.03 36.45
CA LYS A 347 16.58 -17.57 35.73
C LYS A 347 17.80 -18.40 36.11
N ILE A 348 18.39 -19.09 35.13
CA ILE A 348 19.77 -19.56 35.23
C ILE A 348 20.67 -18.44 34.68
N ASN A 349 21.26 -17.64 35.58
CA ASN A 349 22.29 -16.67 35.22
C ASN A 349 23.66 -17.38 35.17
N THR A 350 24.22 -17.62 33.99
CA THR A 350 25.64 -17.98 33.85
C THR A 350 26.46 -16.72 33.59
N TYR A 351 27.19 -16.25 34.60
CA TYR A 351 28.25 -15.24 34.46
C TYR A 351 29.55 -15.92 34.00
N HIS A 352 30.19 -15.44 32.93
CA HIS A 352 31.63 -15.60 32.72
C HIS A 352 32.25 -14.29 32.22
N GLN A 353 33.31 -13.85 32.91
CA GLN A 353 34.13 -12.69 32.59
C GLN A 353 35.09 -13.01 31.42
N TRP A 354 35.26 -12.02 30.55
CA TRP A 354 36.24 -11.93 29.47
C TRP A 354 37.68 -11.86 30.03
N ASP A 355 38.62 -12.66 29.48
CA ASP A 355 40.00 -12.20 29.21
C ASP A 355 40.69 -13.05 28.12
N ASP A 356 41.79 -12.50 27.61
CA ASP A 356 42.31 -12.51 26.25
C ASP A 356 43.44 -13.55 25.98
N LYS A 357 43.66 -13.89 24.70
CA LYS A 357 44.86 -14.48 24.05
C LYS A 357 45.33 -15.92 24.40
N SER A 358 45.23 -16.83 23.40
CA SER A 358 46.33 -17.64 22.79
C SER A 358 45.85 -18.98 22.22
N TYR A 359 46.09 -19.24 20.93
CA TYR A 359 45.86 -20.53 20.24
C TYR A 359 46.99 -21.54 20.55
N HIS A 360 46.67 -22.80 20.91
CA HIS A 360 47.53 -23.97 20.64
C HIS A 360 46.76 -25.31 20.53
N ILE A 361 46.83 -25.90 19.33
CA ILE A 361 47.02 -27.32 18.92
C ILE A 361 46.41 -28.46 19.77
N LEU A 362 45.54 -29.26 19.13
CA LEU A 362 44.97 -30.55 19.57
C LEU A 362 45.95 -31.73 19.40
N PRO A 363 45.89 -32.77 20.26
CA PRO A 363 45.60 -34.15 19.79
C PRO A 363 44.88 -35.04 20.86
N PRO A 364 44.60 -36.33 20.61
CA PRO A 364 43.46 -36.91 19.89
C PRO A 364 42.51 -37.73 20.79
N GLY A 365 41.19 -37.64 20.57
CA GLY A 365 40.22 -38.57 21.19
C GLY A 365 38.86 -37.99 21.59
N GLU A 366 38.60 -36.71 21.33
CA GLU A 366 37.30 -36.09 21.68
C GLU A 366 36.35 -36.09 20.48
N VAL A 367 35.23 -36.80 20.63
CA VAL A 367 34.02 -36.52 19.83
C VAL A 367 33.49 -35.17 20.30
N LYS A 368 33.87 -34.09 19.61
CA LYS A 368 33.21 -32.79 19.70
C LYS A 368 31.95 -32.83 18.85
N TYR A 369 30.78 -32.86 19.47
CA TYR A 369 29.57 -32.36 18.83
C TYR A 369 29.59 -30.83 18.93
N ASP A 370 30.00 -30.18 17.85
CA ASP A 370 30.04 -28.72 17.74
C ASP A 370 28.67 -28.21 17.27
N ILE A 371 27.76 -27.95 18.22
CA ILE A 371 26.44 -27.35 17.94
C ILE A 371 26.56 -25.91 17.39
N LYS A 372 27.77 -25.33 17.34
CA LYS A 372 27.99 -23.98 16.79
C LYS A 372 28.44 -23.97 15.33
N LYS A 373 28.63 -25.13 14.68
CA LYS A 373 29.16 -25.18 13.30
C LYS A 373 28.26 -25.84 12.25
N ASP A 374 27.18 -26.49 12.67
CA ASP A 374 26.09 -26.81 11.75
C ASP A 374 25.15 -25.60 11.73
N ASN A 375 25.25 -24.79 10.67
CA ASN A 375 24.21 -23.85 10.26
C ASN A 375 22.85 -24.50 10.52
N LEU A 376 21.92 -23.77 11.18
CA LEU A 376 20.54 -24.21 11.48
C LEU A 376 20.11 -25.35 10.56
N ILE A 377 19.90 -26.56 11.10
CA ILE A 377 19.44 -27.71 10.32
C ILE A 377 17.99 -27.39 9.87
N LEU A 378 17.89 -26.65 8.77
CA LEU A 378 16.70 -26.20 8.06
C LEU A 378 16.08 -27.33 7.23
N GLU A 379 16.08 -28.54 7.77
CA GLU A 379 15.43 -29.66 7.11
C GLU A 379 13.92 -29.55 7.38
N ARG A 380 13.10 -29.80 6.36
CA ARG A 380 11.64 -29.59 6.37
C ARG A 380 10.95 -30.80 5.74
N ALA A 381 9.67 -30.98 6.03
CA ALA A 381 8.89 -32.04 5.40
C ALA A 381 8.78 -31.78 3.90
N SER A 382 9.28 -32.65 3.03
CA SER A 382 9.34 -32.41 1.58
C SER A 382 8.72 -33.52 0.74
N ILE A 383 8.23 -33.13 -0.45
CA ILE A 383 7.70 -34.02 -1.47
C ILE A 383 8.40 -33.70 -2.80
N ILE A 384 9.24 -34.61 -3.29
CA ILE A 384 10.16 -34.36 -4.41
C ILE A 384 10.03 -35.45 -5.47
N ALA A 385 9.68 -35.08 -6.69
CA ALA A 385 9.64 -35.97 -7.84
C ALA A 385 10.68 -35.52 -8.88
N LYS A 386 11.42 -36.44 -9.51
CA LYS A 386 12.25 -36.07 -10.68
C LYS A 386 11.41 -35.91 -11.96
N GLY A 387 10.27 -36.59 -12.02
CA GLY A 387 9.23 -36.45 -13.05
C GLY A 387 8.18 -35.41 -12.63
N ASN A 388 6.91 -35.78 -12.68
CA ASN A 388 5.76 -34.92 -12.37
C ASN A 388 5.24 -35.18 -10.94
N LEU A 389 4.70 -34.14 -10.32
CA LEU A 389 3.95 -34.25 -9.06
C LEU A 389 2.50 -33.87 -9.33
N ILE A 390 1.59 -34.81 -9.08
CA ILE A 390 0.14 -34.59 -9.12
C ILE A 390 -0.42 -34.84 -7.73
N ALA A 391 -1.03 -33.82 -7.13
CA ALA A 391 -1.75 -33.91 -5.87
C ALA A 391 -3.21 -33.51 -6.09
N ASP A 392 -4.14 -34.45 -5.90
CA ASP A 392 -5.57 -34.29 -6.13
C ASP A 392 -6.36 -34.65 -4.87
N PHE A 393 -6.85 -33.64 -4.16
CA PHE A 393 -7.46 -33.78 -2.83
C PHE A 393 -8.80 -33.05 -2.74
N SER A 394 -9.90 -33.78 -2.51
CA SER A 394 -11.25 -33.20 -2.59
C SER A 394 -11.54 -32.08 -1.57
N ASP A 395 -10.88 -32.10 -0.41
CA ASP A 395 -11.17 -31.16 0.68
C ASP A 395 -10.10 -30.06 0.75
N SER A 396 -8.81 -30.41 0.90
CA SER A 396 -7.76 -29.40 1.06
C SER A 396 -6.34 -29.86 0.79
N ILE A 397 -5.50 -28.95 0.31
CA ILE A 397 -4.03 -29.06 0.30
C ILE A 397 -3.47 -27.95 1.20
N ASN A 398 -2.75 -28.34 2.26
CA ASN A 398 -2.06 -27.41 3.13
C ASN A 398 -0.56 -27.71 3.16
N ILE A 399 0.23 -26.76 2.64
CA ILE A 399 1.69 -26.75 2.71
C ILE A 399 2.07 -25.67 3.72
N ASP A 400 2.34 -26.08 4.95
CA ASP A 400 2.48 -25.19 6.10
C ASP A 400 3.89 -25.29 6.68
N THR A 401 4.54 -24.16 6.85
CA THR A 401 5.76 -24.07 7.65
C THR A 401 5.49 -23.07 8.77
N ASP A 402 5.45 -23.60 9.99
CA ASP A 402 5.24 -22.80 11.19
C ASP A 402 6.54 -22.07 11.53
N TYR A 403 6.50 -20.74 11.46
CA TYR A 403 7.58 -19.85 11.87
C TYR A 403 7.29 -19.40 13.31
N PRO A 404 8.26 -19.47 14.23
CA PRO A 404 8.03 -19.19 15.64
C PRO A 404 7.77 -17.70 15.86
N HIS A 405 6.50 -17.31 15.89
CA HIS A 405 6.07 -15.96 16.20
C HIS A 405 5.80 -15.79 17.70
N LYS A 406 6.85 -15.72 18.54
CA LYS A 406 6.69 -15.20 19.91
C LYS A 406 7.97 -14.50 20.40
N SER A 407 8.04 -13.19 20.22
CA SER A 407 8.71 -12.35 21.22
C SER A 407 7.68 -11.98 22.30
N PRO A 408 7.97 -12.18 23.60
CA PRO A 408 7.17 -11.62 24.67
C PRO A 408 7.20 -10.08 24.59
N PRO A 409 6.13 -9.39 25.02
CA PRO A 409 6.11 -7.94 25.15
C PRO A 409 6.97 -7.53 26.34
N SER A 410 8.28 -7.59 26.21
CA SER A 410 9.20 -6.97 27.17
C SER A 410 10.36 -6.37 26.41
N SER A 411 10.33 -5.04 26.32
CA SER A 411 11.47 -4.12 26.27
C SER A 411 12.79 -4.63 25.68
N ASP A 412 13.18 -3.96 24.60
CA ASP A 412 14.54 -3.83 24.08
C ASP A 412 15.10 -5.00 23.24
N PHE A 413 14.98 -4.79 21.92
CA PHE A 413 15.87 -5.24 20.85
C PHE A 413 16.14 -6.76 20.72
N TYR A 414 15.33 -7.45 19.91
CA TYR A 414 15.70 -8.20 18.69
C TYR A 414 14.41 -8.91 18.23
N TYR A 415 13.79 -8.42 17.15
CA TYR A 415 12.70 -9.15 16.50
C TYR A 415 13.31 -9.73 15.24
N ASP A 416 13.63 -11.02 15.27
CA ASP A 416 14.19 -11.73 14.13
C ASP A 416 13.15 -11.78 13.00
N LEU A 417 13.61 -11.46 11.79
CA LEU A 417 12.85 -11.63 10.56
C LEU A 417 12.59 -13.12 10.37
N PRO A 418 11.39 -13.57 9.95
CA PRO A 418 11.24 -14.95 9.51
C PRO A 418 12.30 -15.20 8.42
N ALA A 419 13.12 -16.25 8.57
CA ALA A 419 14.09 -16.62 7.55
C ALA A 419 13.43 -16.59 6.16
N SER A 420 13.92 -15.70 5.28
CA SER A 420 13.38 -15.55 3.92
C SER A 420 13.29 -16.93 3.26
N SER A 421 12.08 -17.30 2.82
CA SER A 421 11.83 -18.57 2.13
C SER A 421 12.70 -18.72 0.86
N GLU A 422 13.26 -17.62 0.36
CA GLU A 422 14.21 -17.58 -0.76
C GLU A 422 15.49 -18.38 -0.50
N LYS A 423 15.98 -18.43 0.76
CA LYS A 423 17.20 -19.18 1.14
C LYS A 423 16.92 -20.63 1.54
N LEU A 424 15.66 -21.02 1.63
CA LEU A 424 15.27 -22.35 2.06
C LEU A 424 15.26 -23.32 0.86
N PRO A 425 15.48 -24.62 1.08
CA PRO A 425 15.32 -25.64 0.03
C PRO A 425 13.87 -25.65 -0.52
N GLU A 426 13.57 -26.41 -1.56
CA GLU A 426 12.18 -26.54 -2.01
C GLU A 426 11.40 -27.51 -1.11
N ILE A 427 10.17 -27.17 -0.73
CA ILE A 427 9.29 -28.09 0.02
C ILE A 427 8.57 -29.04 -0.94
N LEU A 428 8.15 -28.51 -2.10
CA LEU A 428 7.67 -29.29 -3.25
C LEU A 428 8.57 -29.00 -4.44
N SER A 429 9.06 -30.05 -5.10
CA SER A 429 9.91 -29.94 -6.29
C SER A 429 9.59 -31.02 -7.31
N ALA A 430 9.37 -30.63 -8.56
CA ALA A 430 9.16 -31.55 -9.69
C ALA A 430 9.47 -30.91 -11.05
N LYS A 431 9.47 -31.70 -12.13
CA LYS A 431 9.48 -31.17 -13.51
C LYS A 431 8.22 -30.34 -13.77
N ASN A 432 7.05 -30.93 -13.51
CA ASN A 432 5.76 -30.25 -13.55
C ASN A 432 5.01 -30.54 -12.25
N ILE A 433 4.29 -29.55 -11.74
CA ILE A 433 3.46 -29.68 -10.54
C ILE A 433 2.01 -29.34 -10.87
N LEU A 434 1.08 -30.23 -10.51
CA LEU A 434 -0.35 -29.99 -10.50
C LEU A 434 -0.88 -30.18 -9.08
N LEU A 435 -1.42 -29.10 -8.50
CA LEU A 435 -2.14 -29.14 -7.23
C LEU A 435 -3.63 -28.90 -7.52
N HIS A 436 -4.47 -29.86 -7.18
CA HIS A 436 -5.92 -29.78 -7.27
C HIS A 436 -6.54 -30.04 -5.89
N GLY A 437 -7.34 -29.10 -5.40
CA GLY A 437 -7.79 -29.07 -4.01
C GLY A 437 -9.18 -28.47 -3.83
N GLY A 438 -9.88 -28.82 -2.75
CA GLY A 438 -11.03 -28.03 -2.29
C GLY A 438 -10.60 -26.63 -1.86
N GLU A 439 -9.80 -26.51 -0.81
CA GLU A 439 -9.08 -25.29 -0.41
C GLU A 439 -7.56 -25.51 -0.52
N ILE A 440 -6.80 -24.54 -1.03
CA ILE A 440 -5.34 -24.64 -1.15
C ILE A 440 -4.68 -23.51 -0.35
N THR A 441 -3.88 -23.88 0.64
CA THR A 441 -3.03 -22.96 1.40
C THR A 441 -1.56 -23.33 1.24
N LEU A 442 -0.76 -22.37 0.77
CA LEU A 442 0.68 -22.52 0.56
C LEU A 442 1.39 -21.48 1.44
N LYS A 443 2.42 -21.93 2.16
CA LYS A 443 3.21 -21.07 3.06
C LYS A 443 4.72 -21.27 2.94
N ASP A 444 5.19 -21.70 1.78
CA ASP A 444 6.59 -22.04 1.57
C ASP A 444 6.99 -22.02 0.08
N LYS A 445 8.20 -22.49 -0.22
CA LYS A 445 8.85 -22.55 -1.52
C LYS A 445 8.45 -23.78 -2.31
N ILE A 446 7.84 -23.55 -3.47
CA ILE A 446 7.41 -24.55 -4.43
C ILE A 446 8.09 -24.25 -5.77
N ASN A 447 8.75 -25.27 -6.33
CA ASN A 447 9.52 -25.11 -7.55
C ASN A 447 9.15 -26.18 -8.58
N ALA A 448 8.63 -25.75 -9.72
CA ALA A 448 8.51 -26.59 -10.90
C ALA A 448 9.62 -26.25 -11.88
N ALA A 449 10.32 -27.25 -12.43
CA ALA A 449 11.37 -27.02 -13.44
C ALA A 449 10.80 -26.58 -14.80
N ASN A 450 9.49 -26.71 -15.01
CA ASN A 450 8.81 -26.31 -16.24
C ASN A 450 7.47 -25.61 -15.93
N ASP A 451 6.40 -26.34 -15.59
CA ASP A 451 5.05 -25.77 -15.38
C ASP A 451 4.51 -26.03 -13.96
N LEU A 452 3.85 -25.02 -13.36
CA LEU A 452 3.14 -25.09 -12.08
C LEU A 452 1.66 -24.72 -12.29
N ASN A 453 0.75 -25.64 -11.97
CA ASN A 453 -0.69 -25.42 -12.07
C ASN A 453 -1.36 -25.66 -10.71
N ILE A 454 -2.10 -24.67 -10.21
CA ILE A 454 -2.80 -24.72 -8.92
C ILE A 454 -4.29 -24.48 -9.20
N ILE A 455 -5.14 -25.45 -8.85
CA ILE A 455 -6.58 -25.43 -9.13
C ILE A 455 -7.32 -25.69 -7.81
N SER A 456 -8.14 -24.73 -7.39
CA SER A 456 -8.93 -24.80 -6.15
C SER A 456 -10.43 -24.69 -6.46
N GLU A 457 -11.21 -25.63 -5.91
CA GLU A 457 -12.69 -25.58 -5.95
C GLU A 457 -13.28 -24.57 -4.93
N SER A 458 -12.43 -23.91 -4.15
CA SER A 458 -12.76 -22.82 -3.23
C SER A 458 -11.73 -21.70 -3.33
N ASP A 459 -10.94 -21.43 -2.28
CA ASP A 459 -9.94 -20.37 -2.21
C ASP A 459 -8.52 -20.90 -2.46
N ILE A 460 -7.65 -20.04 -3.01
CA ILE A 460 -6.18 -20.19 -2.97
C ILE A 460 -5.62 -19.13 -2.04
N THR A 461 -4.80 -19.53 -1.07
CA THR A 461 -4.12 -18.63 -0.15
C THR A 461 -2.62 -18.86 -0.19
N LEU A 462 -1.86 -17.81 -0.56
CA LEU A 462 -0.41 -17.77 -0.49
C LEU A 462 -0.01 -16.86 0.66
N LYS A 463 0.83 -17.33 1.60
CA LYS A 463 1.39 -16.50 2.67
C LYS A 463 2.88 -16.76 2.79
N ASN A 464 3.73 -15.76 2.61
CA ASN A 464 5.20 -15.93 2.63
C ASN A 464 5.71 -17.01 1.66
N SER A 465 4.96 -17.26 0.58
CA SER A 465 5.25 -18.34 -0.37
C SER A 465 6.20 -17.87 -1.46
N THR A 466 7.04 -18.79 -1.94
CA THR A 466 7.84 -18.59 -3.16
C THR A 466 7.39 -19.60 -4.19
N LEU A 467 6.78 -19.15 -5.28
CA LEU A 467 6.34 -20.00 -6.40
C LEU A 467 7.24 -19.74 -7.61
N SER A 468 7.85 -20.78 -8.16
CA SER A 468 8.76 -20.69 -9.32
C SER A 468 8.41 -21.72 -10.38
N ALA A 469 8.18 -21.26 -11.61
CA ALA A 469 8.05 -22.10 -12.80
C ALA A 469 8.56 -21.35 -14.05
N PRO A 470 9.69 -21.74 -14.66
CA PRO A 470 10.33 -20.96 -15.72
C PRO A 470 9.51 -20.88 -17.02
N ASN A 471 8.48 -21.71 -17.21
CA ASN A 471 7.56 -21.65 -18.34
C ASN A 471 6.20 -21.07 -17.92
N ASN A 472 5.20 -21.88 -17.57
CA ASN A 472 3.88 -21.39 -17.15
C ASN A 472 3.65 -21.57 -15.66
N LEU A 473 3.09 -20.53 -15.03
CA LEU A 473 2.54 -20.58 -13.68
C LEU A 473 1.06 -20.19 -13.74
N SER A 474 0.17 -21.12 -13.40
CA SER A 474 -1.28 -20.86 -13.40
C SER A 474 -1.91 -21.12 -12.02
N MET A 475 -2.82 -20.23 -11.63
CA MET A 475 -3.64 -20.34 -10.44
C MET A 475 -5.11 -20.13 -10.84
N ALA A 476 -5.97 -21.09 -10.55
CA ALA A 476 -7.41 -21.02 -10.81
C ALA A 476 -8.19 -21.35 -9.54
N ALA A 477 -9.06 -20.44 -9.09
CA ALA A 477 -9.91 -20.62 -7.92
C ALA A 477 -11.38 -20.35 -8.28
N VAL A 478 -12.30 -21.13 -7.70
CA VAL A 478 -13.74 -20.84 -7.80
C VAL A 478 -14.09 -19.55 -7.05
N ASN A 479 -13.53 -19.39 -5.84
CA ASN A 479 -13.71 -18.24 -4.96
C ASN A 479 -12.49 -17.31 -5.06
N ASN A 480 -11.76 -17.05 -4.00
CA ASN A 480 -10.77 -15.98 -3.93
C ASN A 480 -9.34 -16.49 -4.15
N ILE A 481 -8.47 -15.62 -4.65
CA ILE A 481 -7.01 -15.81 -4.62
C ILE A 481 -6.44 -14.72 -3.70
N ASN A 482 -5.95 -15.13 -2.54
CA ASN A 482 -5.35 -14.24 -1.54
C ASN A 482 -3.85 -14.41 -1.50
N ILE A 483 -3.11 -13.33 -1.73
CA ILE A 483 -1.64 -13.36 -1.84
C ILE A 483 -1.07 -12.40 -0.81
N TRP A 484 -0.30 -12.94 0.13
CA TRP A 484 0.33 -12.20 1.23
C TRP A 484 1.83 -12.40 1.18
N GLN A 485 2.58 -11.31 1.03
CA GLN A 485 4.04 -11.28 1.12
C GLN A 485 4.72 -12.43 0.35
N SER A 486 4.26 -12.70 -0.88
CA SER A 486 4.71 -13.86 -1.67
C SER A 486 5.46 -13.45 -2.92
N ASP A 487 6.41 -14.29 -3.36
CA ASP A 487 7.22 -14.13 -4.57
C ASP A 487 6.77 -15.14 -5.63
N ILE A 488 6.33 -14.66 -6.79
CA ILE A 488 5.76 -15.48 -7.86
C ILE A 488 6.54 -15.21 -9.15
N LYS A 489 7.22 -16.25 -9.65
CA LYS A 489 8.15 -16.17 -10.79
C LYS A 489 7.76 -17.13 -11.90
N GLY A 490 7.68 -16.63 -13.12
CA GLY A 490 7.56 -17.45 -14.32
C GLY A 490 7.65 -16.66 -15.63
N LYS A 491 7.63 -17.37 -16.77
CA LYS A 491 7.55 -16.67 -18.06
C LYS A 491 6.14 -16.17 -18.29
N ASP A 492 5.15 -17.06 -18.30
CA ASP A 492 3.73 -16.69 -18.42
C ASP A 492 3.02 -16.96 -17.09
N ILE A 493 2.43 -15.92 -16.48
CA ILE A 493 1.70 -16.03 -15.21
C ILE A 493 0.22 -15.75 -15.44
N THR A 494 -0.63 -16.68 -15.02
CA THR A 494 -2.09 -16.57 -15.12
C THR A 494 -2.74 -16.78 -13.76
N ALA A 495 -3.54 -15.83 -13.30
CA ALA A 495 -4.37 -15.96 -12.10
C ALA A 495 -5.84 -15.72 -12.45
N ILE A 496 -6.70 -16.69 -12.15
CA ILE A 496 -8.13 -16.66 -12.48
C ILE A 496 -8.96 -16.97 -11.22
N SER A 497 -9.80 -16.04 -10.83
CA SER A 497 -10.87 -16.26 -9.86
C SER A 497 -12.21 -16.26 -10.61
N ARG A 498 -13.02 -17.30 -10.46
CA ARG A 498 -14.30 -17.42 -11.20
C ARG A 498 -15.40 -16.52 -10.63
N HIS A 499 -15.52 -16.47 -9.31
CA HIS A 499 -16.62 -15.77 -8.60
C HIS A 499 -16.15 -14.89 -7.43
N GLY A 500 -14.86 -14.92 -7.11
CA GLY A 500 -14.28 -14.20 -5.97
C GLY A 500 -13.37 -13.05 -6.39
N ASP A 501 -12.61 -12.57 -5.41
CA ASP A 501 -11.64 -11.52 -5.57
C ASP A 501 -10.23 -12.09 -5.82
N ILE A 502 -9.36 -11.30 -6.45
CA ILE A 502 -7.92 -11.53 -6.45
C ILE A 502 -7.28 -10.38 -5.67
N LEU A 503 -6.69 -10.70 -4.54
CA LEU A 503 -6.26 -9.73 -3.55
C LEU A 503 -4.78 -9.94 -3.22
N PHE A 504 -3.97 -8.95 -3.57
CA PHE A 504 -2.58 -8.85 -3.12
C PHE A 504 -2.56 -7.96 -1.89
N HIS A 505 -2.40 -8.58 -0.72
CA HIS A 505 -2.40 -7.93 0.58
C HIS A 505 -0.98 -7.69 1.06
N ASN A 506 -0.78 -6.62 1.84
CA ASN A 506 0.38 -6.48 2.72
C ASN A 506 -0.07 -6.79 4.14
N GLY A 507 0.71 -7.62 4.86
CA GLY A 507 0.28 -8.21 6.14
C GLY A 507 -0.29 -7.23 7.15
N ASP A 508 -1.25 -7.70 7.97
CA ASP A 508 -1.94 -6.96 9.04
C ASP A 508 -1.03 -6.42 10.17
N GLN A 509 0.28 -6.66 10.10
CA GLN A 509 1.22 -6.28 11.16
C GLN A 509 1.79 -4.88 10.88
N PHE A 510 1.03 -3.86 11.31
CA PHE A 510 1.34 -2.42 11.38
C PHE A 510 2.73 -2.03 11.98
N GLY A 511 3.57 -2.98 12.41
CA GLY A 511 4.81 -2.71 13.15
C GLY A 511 6.12 -2.69 12.35
N TYR A 512 6.15 -3.12 11.08
CA TYR A 512 7.41 -3.53 10.44
C TYR A 512 8.06 -2.52 9.48
N LEU A 513 7.35 -1.47 9.04
CA LEU A 513 7.91 -0.49 8.09
C LEU A 513 9.06 0.35 8.69
N TRP A 514 9.11 0.52 10.02
CA TRP A 514 10.07 1.42 10.67
C TRP A 514 11.47 0.82 10.92
N ARG A 515 11.66 -0.52 10.91
CA ARG A 515 12.94 -1.17 11.28
C ARG A 515 13.72 -1.79 10.10
N GLN A 516 13.15 -1.84 8.89
CA GLN A 516 13.87 -2.29 7.68
C GLN A 516 14.97 -1.31 7.20
N HIS A 517 15.06 -0.14 7.84
CA HIS A 517 16.10 0.86 7.59
C HIS A 517 17.53 0.39 7.93
N SER A 518 17.71 -0.64 8.77
CA SER A 518 19.06 -1.07 9.20
C SER A 518 19.65 -2.23 8.40
N THR A 519 18.89 -2.91 7.52
CA THR A 519 19.33 -4.18 6.90
C THR A 519 19.43 -4.19 5.38
N ASN A 520 19.14 -3.09 4.67
CA ASN A 520 19.07 -3.03 3.19
C ASN A 520 18.02 -3.98 2.54
N ASP A 521 17.10 -4.58 3.31
CA ASP A 521 16.04 -5.42 2.74
C ASP A 521 14.85 -4.60 2.25
N HIS A 522 14.29 -5.00 1.09
CA HIS A 522 13.07 -4.40 0.52
C HIS A 522 11.87 -4.51 1.47
N PRO A 523 10.90 -3.58 1.41
CA PRO A 523 9.67 -3.70 2.19
C PRO A 523 9.00 -5.04 1.94
N VAL A 524 8.49 -5.68 3.00
CA VAL A 524 7.84 -7.00 2.93
C VAL A 524 6.58 -6.89 2.06
N SER A 525 6.74 -7.14 0.76
CA SER A 525 5.77 -6.86 -0.30
C SER A 525 5.63 -8.06 -1.22
N ASN A 526 4.52 -8.13 -1.96
CA ASN A 526 4.33 -9.16 -2.98
C ASN A 526 5.22 -8.87 -4.18
N LYS A 527 5.95 -9.88 -4.66
CA LYS A 527 6.75 -9.80 -5.88
C LYS A 527 6.13 -10.66 -6.97
N LEU A 528 5.97 -10.09 -8.15
CA LEU A 528 5.39 -10.75 -9.30
C LEU A 528 6.29 -10.53 -10.52
N ASP A 529 6.91 -11.61 -11.00
CA ASP A 529 7.91 -11.60 -12.05
C ASP A 529 7.46 -12.48 -13.22
N ALA A 530 6.70 -11.87 -14.14
CA ALA A 530 6.26 -12.48 -15.39
C ALA A 530 7.07 -11.91 -16.55
N VAL A 531 8.06 -12.65 -17.07
CA VAL A 531 8.92 -12.15 -18.18
C VAL A 531 8.17 -12.09 -19.52
N GLY A 532 7.22 -13.00 -19.72
CA GLY A 532 6.27 -13.09 -20.84
C GLY A 532 4.98 -12.35 -20.53
N ASN A 533 3.84 -13.03 -20.54
CA ASN A 533 2.54 -12.41 -20.30
C ASN A 533 2.10 -12.54 -18.84
N LEU A 534 1.63 -11.44 -18.27
CA LEU A 534 0.86 -11.44 -17.03
C LEU A 534 -0.62 -11.30 -17.32
N THR A 535 -1.41 -12.30 -16.93
CA THR A 535 -2.88 -12.29 -17.06
C THR A 535 -3.53 -12.50 -15.69
N ILE A 536 -4.31 -11.53 -15.23
CA ILE A 536 -5.09 -11.63 -14.00
C ILE A 536 -6.56 -11.38 -14.35
N ASN A 537 -7.43 -12.34 -14.03
CA ASN A 537 -8.87 -12.28 -14.28
C ASN A 537 -9.64 -12.56 -12.99
N SER A 538 -10.25 -11.52 -12.41
CA SER A 538 -11.02 -11.60 -11.18
C SER A 538 -12.52 -11.63 -11.44
N GLY A 539 -13.21 -12.59 -10.81
CA GLY A 539 -14.67 -12.73 -10.88
C GLY A 539 -15.44 -11.61 -10.18
N LYS A 540 -14.78 -10.85 -9.30
CA LYS A 540 -15.27 -9.66 -8.61
C LYS A 540 -14.24 -8.53 -8.71
N ASN A 541 -13.45 -8.28 -7.66
CA ASN A 541 -12.52 -7.16 -7.57
C ASN A 541 -11.06 -7.64 -7.71
N LEU A 542 -10.21 -6.79 -8.27
CA LEU A 542 -8.77 -6.98 -8.30
C LEU A 542 -8.10 -5.87 -7.47
N LEU A 543 -7.40 -6.25 -6.41
CA LEU A 543 -6.60 -5.33 -5.60
C LEU A 543 -5.11 -5.66 -5.74
N LEU A 544 -4.34 -4.70 -6.26
CA LEU A 544 -2.88 -4.73 -6.31
C LEU A 544 -2.33 -3.73 -5.29
N GLN A 545 -2.08 -4.18 -4.06
CA GLN A 545 -1.56 -3.33 -2.98
C GLN A 545 -0.04 -3.54 -2.80
N ASN A 546 0.76 -2.49 -3.00
CA ASN A 546 2.23 -2.50 -2.93
C ASN A 546 2.88 -3.72 -3.63
N VAL A 547 2.45 -4.05 -4.85
CA VAL A 547 3.01 -5.18 -5.60
C VAL A 547 4.24 -4.72 -6.37
N TYR A 548 5.38 -5.38 -6.14
CA TYR A 548 6.58 -5.18 -6.95
C TYR A 548 6.50 -6.03 -8.21
N LEU A 549 6.12 -5.39 -9.32
CA LEU A 549 5.98 -6.02 -10.61
C LEU A 549 7.25 -5.80 -11.46
N GLN A 550 7.88 -6.88 -11.92
CA GLN A 550 8.93 -6.77 -12.94
C GLN A 550 8.32 -6.46 -14.31
N PRO A 551 9.05 -5.78 -15.22
CA PRO A 551 8.55 -5.53 -16.57
C PRO A 551 8.15 -6.81 -17.29
N SER A 552 6.88 -6.91 -17.69
CA SER A 552 6.34 -8.04 -18.45
C SER A 552 6.23 -7.71 -19.92
N LYS A 553 6.23 -8.71 -20.81
CA LYS A 553 5.94 -8.47 -22.24
C LYS A 553 4.58 -7.82 -22.44
N ASN A 554 3.53 -8.43 -21.90
CA ASN A 554 2.17 -7.87 -21.89
C ASN A 554 1.56 -8.00 -20.50
N ILE A 555 0.74 -7.03 -20.12
CA ILE A 555 -0.01 -7.03 -18.87
C ILE A 555 -1.51 -6.92 -19.19
N SER A 556 -2.31 -7.87 -18.72
CA SER A 556 -3.76 -7.87 -18.84
C SER A 556 -4.39 -8.06 -17.46
N LEU A 557 -5.05 -7.01 -16.96
CA LEU A 557 -5.74 -6.99 -15.67
C LEU A 557 -7.24 -6.83 -15.91
N ILE A 558 -8.04 -7.82 -15.53
CA ILE A 558 -9.48 -7.86 -15.78
C ILE A 558 -10.20 -8.15 -14.47
N ALA A 559 -11.25 -7.39 -14.17
CA ALA A 559 -12.15 -7.63 -13.05
C ALA A 559 -13.61 -7.34 -13.44
N ASN A 560 -14.56 -8.17 -12.99
CA ASN A 560 -15.98 -7.93 -13.23
C ASN A 560 -16.53 -6.71 -12.47
N ASN A 561 -15.89 -6.30 -11.37
CA ASN A 561 -16.23 -5.10 -10.61
C ASN A 561 -15.08 -4.10 -10.69
N ASP A 562 -14.29 -3.95 -9.63
CA ASP A 562 -13.30 -2.88 -9.52
C ASP A 562 -11.88 -3.39 -9.72
N VAL A 563 -11.03 -2.60 -10.37
CA VAL A 563 -9.58 -2.77 -10.38
C VAL A 563 -8.96 -1.62 -9.60
N THR A 564 -8.25 -1.94 -8.52
CA THR A 564 -7.57 -0.97 -7.66
C THR A 564 -6.07 -1.25 -7.64
N VAL A 565 -5.28 -0.25 -8.03
CA VAL A 565 -3.82 -0.24 -7.91
C VAL A 565 -3.47 0.78 -6.85
N GLU A 566 -2.94 0.31 -5.72
CA GLU A 566 -2.69 1.13 -4.54
C GLU A 566 -1.26 0.95 -4.03
N ASN A 567 -0.63 2.05 -3.62
CA ASN A 567 0.60 2.03 -2.83
C ASN A 567 0.35 2.79 -1.54
N HIS A 568 0.66 2.18 -0.40
CA HIS A 568 0.44 2.79 0.90
C HIS A 568 1.37 3.99 1.09
N ALA A 569 0.84 5.09 1.64
CA ALA A 569 1.55 6.36 1.80
C ALA A 569 2.84 6.23 2.63
N ASP A 570 2.90 5.30 3.59
CA ASP A 570 4.11 5.06 4.38
C ASP A 570 5.23 4.38 3.58
N THR A 571 4.90 3.44 2.68
CA THR A 571 5.85 2.86 1.72
C THR A 571 6.36 3.92 0.75
N TYR A 572 5.48 4.81 0.32
CA TYR A 572 5.78 5.95 -0.55
C TYR A 572 6.71 6.99 0.11
N ASN A 573 6.43 7.38 1.36
CA ASN A 573 7.27 8.28 2.15
C ASN A 573 8.64 7.65 2.48
N PHE A 574 8.67 6.34 2.74
CA PHE A 574 9.90 5.58 3.00
C PHE A 574 10.82 5.52 1.77
N ALA A 575 10.27 5.20 0.59
CA ALA A 575 11.00 5.12 -0.68
C ALA A 575 11.65 6.46 -1.10
N LYS A 576 11.08 7.60 -0.70
CA LYS A 576 11.49 8.93 -1.17
C LYS A 576 12.20 9.80 -0.13
N SER A 577 12.35 9.36 1.12
CA SER A 577 13.01 10.18 2.16
C SER A 577 14.49 10.42 1.83
N LYS A 578 14.94 11.68 1.89
CA LYS A 578 16.34 12.09 1.58
C LYS A 578 17.39 11.49 2.52
N THR A 579 17.01 11.03 3.70
CA THR A 579 17.87 10.30 4.64
C THR A 579 18.08 8.83 4.22
N ALA A 580 17.25 8.30 3.31
CA ALA A 580 17.31 6.93 2.79
C ALA A 580 17.76 6.82 1.32
N ASN A 581 17.91 7.95 0.61
CA ASN A 581 18.15 7.96 -0.84
C ASN A 581 19.63 8.11 -1.24
N SER A 582 20.41 7.05 -1.07
CA SER A 582 21.56 6.79 -1.94
C SER A 582 21.19 5.99 -3.20
N HIS A 583 19.92 5.58 -3.36
CA HIS A 583 19.48 4.73 -4.49
C HIS A 583 18.15 5.24 -5.08
N ASN A 584 18.24 5.88 -6.25
CA ASN A 584 17.11 6.35 -7.08
C ASN A 584 16.17 5.21 -7.52
N ALA A 585 15.32 4.67 -6.64
CA ALA A 585 14.33 3.66 -6.98
C ALA A 585 12.89 4.22 -6.84
N PRO A 586 12.12 4.33 -7.93
CA PRO A 586 10.72 4.73 -7.85
C PRO A 586 9.86 3.59 -7.26
N ILE A 587 9.11 3.86 -6.18
CA ILE A 587 8.04 2.97 -5.68
C ILE A 587 6.71 3.69 -5.87
N SER A 588 6.34 3.86 -7.14
CA SER A 588 4.94 3.93 -7.53
C SER A 588 4.48 2.51 -7.88
N GLY A 589 3.19 2.26 -8.06
CA GLY A 589 2.63 0.98 -8.48
C GLY A 589 3.00 0.78 -9.94
N ILE A 590 4.26 0.43 -10.18
CA ILE A 590 4.85 0.44 -11.51
C ILE A 590 4.28 -0.74 -12.27
N LEU A 591 3.31 -0.45 -13.13
CA LEU A 591 2.87 -1.39 -14.14
C LEU A 591 3.68 -1.09 -15.41
N ASN A 592 4.65 -1.94 -15.72
CA ASN A 592 5.52 -1.76 -16.87
C ASN A 592 5.36 -2.92 -17.85
N ALA A 593 4.79 -2.63 -19.02
CA ALA A 593 4.71 -3.56 -20.13
C ALA A 593 5.76 -3.23 -21.21
N LEU A 594 6.54 -4.20 -21.65
CA LEU A 594 7.47 -4.03 -22.76
C LEU A 594 6.75 -3.86 -24.10
N GLU A 595 5.55 -4.44 -24.24
CA GLU A 595 4.65 -4.24 -25.38
C GLU A 595 3.38 -3.53 -24.94
N SER A 596 2.30 -4.23 -24.57
CA SER A 596 1.00 -3.59 -24.33
C SER A 596 0.44 -3.86 -22.93
N LEU A 597 -0.33 -2.90 -22.42
CA LEU A 597 -0.99 -2.98 -21.12
C LEU A 597 -2.49 -2.73 -21.27
N THR A 598 -3.31 -3.62 -20.72
CA THR A 598 -4.77 -3.47 -20.68
C THR A 598 -5.28 -3.64 -19.27
N ILE A 599 -6.14 -2.71 -18.83
CA ILE A 599 -6.92 -2.82 -17.60
C ILE A 599 -8.40 -2.68 -17.96
N HIS A 600 -9.21 -3.66 -17.56
CA HIS A 600 -10.66 -3.64 -17.76
C HIS A 600 -11.39 -3.93 -16.45
N ALA A 601 -12.26 -3.01 -16.05
CA ALA A 601 -13.13 -3.14 -14.89
C ALA A 601 -14.60 -3.05 -15.30
N GLY A 602 -15.44 -3.97 -14.81
CA GLY A 602 -16.89 -3.88 -15.00
C GLY A 602 -17.59 -2.80 -14.14
N ASN A 603 -16.88 -2.17 -13.21
CA ASN A 603 -17.27 -0.98 -12.47
C ASN A 603 -16.19 0.10 -12.59
N ASN A 604 -15.25 0.20 -11.65
CA ASN A 604 -14.31 1.31 -11.57
C ASN A 604 -12.85 0.89 -11.73
N ILE A 605 -12.02 1.79 -12.26
CA ILE A 605 -10.55 1.68 -12.18
C ILE A 605 -10.05 2.80 -11.25
N SER A 606 -9.31 2.45 -10.20
CA SER A 606 -8.61 3.40 -9.35
C SER A 606 -7.11 3.12 -9.41
N ALA A 607 -6.33 4.05 -9.94
CA ALA A 607 -4.87 3.95 -10.02
C ALA A 607 -4.24 5.29 -9.61
N LYS A 608 -4.56 5.72 -8.39
CA LYS A 608 -4.10 6.99 -7.83
C LYS A 608 -2.59 6.96 -7.55
N GLY A 609 -1.89 8.03 -7.91
CA GLY A 609 -0.43 8.14 -7.80
C GLY A 609 0.37 7.00 -8.45
N SER A 610 -0.19 6.31 -9.44
CA SER A 610 0.40 5.12 -10.08
C SER A 610 1.20 5.46 -11.34
N ASP A 611 2.34 4.80 -11.55
CA ASP A 611 3.19 4.89 -12.73
C ASP A 611 2.87 3.70 -13.66
N ILE A 612 2.22 3.97 -14.79
CA ILE A 612 1.82 2.97 -15.78
C ILE A 612 2.56 3.25 -17.09
N SER A 613 3.27 2.25 -17.61
CA SER A 613 4.06 2.41 -18.83
C SER A 613 3.94 1.22 -19.79
N ALA A 614 3.98 1.49 -21.09
CA ALA A 614 3.97 0.47 -22.14
C ALA A 614 4.90 0.82 -23.32
N GLY A 615 5.60 -0.19 -23.85
CA GLY A 615 6.42 -0.04 -25.06
C GLY A 615 5.63 0.03 -26.38
N LYS A 616 4.32 -0.19 -26.35
CA LYS A 616 3.35 0.02 -27.42
C LYS A 616 2.12 0.77 -26.88
N ASP A 617 1.01 0.07 -26.62
CA ASP A 617 -0.29 0.67 -26.35
C ASP A 617 -0.75 0.46 -24.90
N ILE A 618 -1.47 1.43 -24.34
CA ILE A 618 -2.16 1.34 -23.04
C ILE A 618 -3.67 1.49 -23.29
N SER A 619 -4.47 0.58 -22.74
CA SER A 619 -5.93 0.63 -22.74
C SER A 619 -6.49 0.50 -21.33
N LEU A 620 -7.20 1.52 -20.85
CA LEU A 620 -7.90 1.53 -19.56
C LEU A 620 -9.40 1.66 -19.83
N ILE A 621 -10.19 0.66 -19.46
CA ILE A 621 -11.64 0.61 -19.74
C ILE A 621 -12.41 0.31 -18.45
N ALA A 622 -13.33 1.19 -18.08
CA ALA A 622 -14.23 0.99 -16.95
C ALA A 622 -15.69 1.25 -17.36
N ALA A 623 -16.63 0.43 -16.89
CA ALA A 623 -18.05 0.66 -17.18
C ALA A 623 -18.66 1.82 -16.37
N LYS A 624 -18.06 2.17 -15.23
CA LYS A 624 -18.42 3.33 -14.39
C LYS A 624 -17.28 4.34 -14.41
N ASP A 625 -16.50 4.51 -13.35
CA ASP A 625 -15.59 5.65 -13.22
C ASP A 625 -14.10 5.22 -13.32
N ILE A 626 -13.25 6.11 -13.85
CA ILE A 626 -11.78 5.97 -13.84
C ILE A 626 -11.18 7.10 -13.01
N ASP A 627 -10.39 6.77 -12.00
CA ASP A 627 -9.67 7.73 -11.15
C ASP A 627 -8.15 7.54 -11.25
N LEU A 628 -7.50 8.53 -11.87
CA LEU A 628 -6.05 8.64 -12.07
C LEU A 628 -5.49 9.87 -11.32
N SER A 629 -6.17 10.28 -10.26
CA SER A 629 -5.73 11.41 -9.44
C SER A 629 -4.40 11.14 -8.76
N ALA A 630 -3.66 12.20 -8.45
CA ALA A 630 -2.48 12.11 -7.62
C ALA A 630 -2.75 11.43 -6.27
N ALA A 631 -1.74 10.78 -5.69
CA ALA A 631 -1.81 10.19 -4.36
C ALA A 631 -2.14 11.25 -3.30
N GLU A 632 -3.02 10.89 -2.35
CA GLU A 632 -3.36 11.74 -1.21
C GLU A 632 -2.30 11.57 -0.11
N LEU A 633 -1.81 12.68 0.44
CA LEU A 633 -0.87 12.68 1.57
C LEU A 633 -1.65 12.91 2.88
N GLU A 634 -1.56 11.97 3.82
CA GLU A 634 -2.14 12.14 5.16
C GLU A 634 -1.30 13.08 6.06
N TYR A 635 -0.01 13.26 5.78
CA TYR A 635 0.90 14.07 6.60
C TYR A 635 1.06 15.51 6.10
N LYS A 636 0.47 16.46 6.83
CA LYS A 636 0.41 17.92 6.55
C LYS A 636 1.76 18.70 6.52
N ASN A 637 2.91 18.04 6.71
CA ASN A 637 4.21 18.71 6.89
C ASN A 637 5.22 18.49 5.75
N HIS A 638 4.82 17.94 4.61
CA HIS A 638 5.75 17.65 3.51
C HIS A 638 5.97 18.87 2.62
N ILE A 639 7.21 19.38 2.58
CA ILE A 639 7.66 20.36 1.59
C ILE A 639 8.01 19.59 0.32
N LEU A 640 7.30 19.85 -0.77
CA LEU A 640 7.65 19.30 -2.08
C LEU A 640 8.61 20.26 -2.81
N PRO A 641 9.59 19.74 -3.58
CA PRO A 641 10.36 20.55 -4.50
C PRO A 641 9.47 21.35 -5.46
N GLN A 642 10.00 22.46 -5.96
CA GLN A 642 9.30 23.44 -6.81
C GLN A 642 8.72 22.86 -8.12
N ASP A 643 9.14 21.66 -8.55
CA ASP A 643 8.66 20.98 -9.78
C ASP A 643 8.19 19.54 -9.52
N SER A 644 7.71 19.24 -8.31
CA SER A 644 7.36 17.87 -7.96
C SER A 644 6.13 17.38 -8.72
N THR A 645 6.31 16.40 -9.61
CA THR A 645 5.22 15.56 -10.15
C THR A 645 5.18 14.20 -9.45
N GLU A 646 5.79 14.12 -8.27
CA GLU A 646 6.08 12.84 -7.61
C GLU A 646 4.81 12.13 -7.15
N LEU A 647 3.76 12.89 -6.83
CA LEU A 647 2.46 12.39 -6.38
C LEU A 647 1.52 12.05 -7.54
N SER A 648 1.80 12.58 -8.73
CA SER A 648 0.95 12.39 -9.91
C SER A 648 0.93 10.93 -10.36
N SER A 649 -0.23 10.45 -10.80
CA SER A 649 -0.23 9.27 -11.67
C SER A 649 0.43 9.63 -13.00
N LYS A 650 1.34 8.78 -13.47
CA LYS A 650 2.05 8.95 -14.75
C LYS A 650 1.71 7.81 -15.67
N ILE A 651 1.17 8.11 -16.85
CA ILE A 651 0.75 7.12 -17.84
C ILE A 651 1.50 7.40 -19.14
N THR A 652 2.38 6.49 -19.56
CA THR A 652 3.28 6.69 -20.72
C THR A 652 3.24 5.52 -21.70
N ALA A 653 2.97 5.79 -22.97
CA ALA A 653 2.98 4.78 -24.03
C ALA A 653 3.83 5.20 -25.24
N LYS A 654 4.59 4.28 -25.83
CA LYS A 654 5.36 4.59 -27.06
C LYS A 654 4.51 4.54 -28.34
N ASN A 655 3.25 4.11 -28.27
CA ASN A 655 2.28 4.17 -29.36
C ASN A 655 1.03 4.93 -28.89
N ASN A 656 -0.09 4.27 -28.58
CA ASN A 656 -1.34 4.97 -28.22
C ASN A 656 -1.75 4.76 -26.76
N ILE A 657 -2.49 5.73 -26.22
CA ILE A 657 -3.20 5.63 -24.94
C ILE A 657 -4.70 5.79 -25.20
N SER A 658 -5.50 4.85 -24.71
CA SER A 658 -6.96 4.91 -24.72
C SER A 658 -7.50 4.75 -23.31
N ILE A 659 -8.24 5.74 -22.82
CA ILE A 659 -8.87 5.75 -21.49
C ILE A 659 -10.37 5.97 -21.71
N MET A 660 -11.17 4.95 -21.41
CA MET A 660 -12.61 4.92 -21.71
C MET A 660 -13.40 4.57 -20.46
N SER A 661 -14.30 5.47 -20.08
CA SER A 661 -15.11 5.38 -18.87
C SER A 661 -16.59 5.52 -19.25
N GLY A 662 -17.46 4.63 -18.76
CA GLY A 662 -18.91 4.78 -18.93
C GLY A 662 -19.52 5.89 -18.07
N GLY A 663 -18.79 6.35 -17.05
CA GLY A 663 -19.10 7.43 -16.13
C GLY A 663 -18.07 8.56 -16.25
N ASP A 664 -17.36 8.86 -15.17
CA ASP A 664 -16.40 9.96 -15.09
C ASP A 664 -14.94 9.52 -15.31
N ILE A 665 -14.10 10.43 -15.80
CA ILE A 665 -12.64 10.34 -15.73
C ILE A 665 -12.14 11.47 -14.83
N ASN A 666 -11.50 11.11 -13.71
CA ASN A 666 -10.89 12.05 -12.77
C ASN A 666 -9.37 11.96 -12.88
N GLY A 667 -8.71 13.10 -13.15
CA GLY A 667 -7.26 13.16 -13.36
C GLY A 667 -6.63 14.35 -12.65
N LYS A 668 -6.80 14.44 -11.33
CA LYS A 668 -6.16 15.50 -10.53
C LYS A 668 -4.65 15.41 -10.64
N ALA A 669 -4.02 16.45 -11.20
CA ALA A 669 -2.57 16.52 -11.41
C ALA A 669 -1.96 15.34 -12.21
N VAL A 670 -2.75 14.64 -13.04
CA VAL A 670 -2.30 13.48 -13.81
C VAL A 670 -1.30 13.85 -14.91
N GLN A 671 -0.32 12.99 -15.20
CA GLN A 671 0.60 13.14 -16.33
C GLN A 671 0.36 12.02 -17.35
N ILE A 672 -0.08 12.34 -18.57
CA ILE A 672 -0.38 11.37 -19.63
C ILE A 672 0.41 11.74 -20.89
N GLN A 673 1.20 10.81 -21.42
CA GLN A 673 2.03 11.02 -22.60
C GLN A 673 2.01 9.80 -23.53
N ALA A 674 1.59 10.00 -24.79
CA ALA A 674 1.73 8.99 -25.85
C ALA A 674 2.54 9.54 -27.03
N ASN A 675 3.45 8.73 -27.59
CA ASN A 675 4.15 9.11 -28.83
C ASN A 675 3.25 9.00 -30.09
N GLY A 676 2.07 8.42 -29.95
CA GLY A 676 1.03 8.30 -30.97
C GLY A 676 -0.21 9.11 -30.58
N ASN A 677 -1.36 8.47 -30.54
CA ASN A 677 -2.64 9.11 -30.21
C ASN A 677 -2.99 8.93 -28.73
N THR A 678 -3.55 9.97 -28.12
CA THR A 678 -4.13 9.91 -26.77
C THR A 678 -5.64 10.16 -26.87
N LEU A 679 -6.45 9.22 -26.38
CA LEU A 679 -7.90 9.29 -26.31
C LEU A 679 -8.37 9.21 -24.85
N LEU A 680 -9.12 10.21 -24.39
CA LEU A 680 -9.92 10.15 -23.16
C LEU A 680 -11.39 10.26 -23.54
N SER A 681 -12.21 9.27 -23.18
CA SER A 681 -13.65 9.26 -23.46
C SER A 681 -14.45 8.92 -22.21
N ALA A 682 -15.35 9.81 -21.80
CA ALA A 682 -16.20 9.65 -20.63
C ALA A 682 -17.68 9.70 -20.99
N GLY A 683 -18.47 8.75 -20.48
CA GLY A 683 -19.92 8.75 -20.62
C GLY A 683 -20.62 9.84 -19.80
N ARG A 684 -19.89 10.51 -18.89
CA ARG A 684 -20.36 11.67 -18.12
C ARG A 684 -19.32 12.80 -18.11
N ASN A 685 -18.42 12.91 -17.14
CA ASN A 685 -17.51 14.07 -17.04
C ASN A 685 -16.03 13.70 -17.23
N ILE A 686 -15.24 14.64 -17.74
CA ILE A 686 -13.77 14.61 -17.63
C ILE A 686 -13.34 15.80 -16.75
N THR A 687 -12.66 15.51 -15.64
CA THR A 687 -12.22 16.53 -14.67
C THR A 687 -10.71 16.46 -14.46
N LEU A 688 -10.00 17.54 -14.76
CA LEU A 688 -8.54 17.65 -14.65
C LEU A 688 -8.13 18.83 -13.74
N PRO A 689 -8.37 18.72 -12.43
CA PRO A 689 -7.98 19.76 -11.48
C PRO A 689 -6.48 19.72 -11.18
N SER A 690 -5.96 20.80 -10.63
CA SER A 690 -4.60 20.86 -10.08
C SER A 690 -4.53 20.34 -8.64
N LEU A 691 -3.33 20.05 -8.16
CA LEU A 691 -3.04 19.71 -6.76
C LEU A 691 -2.19 20.81 -6.13
N ALA A 692 -2.75 21.54 -5.17
CA ALA A 692 -2.05 22.59 -4.43
C ALA A 692 -1.02 22.02 -3.44
N TYR A 693 0.14 22.65 -3.32
CA TYR A 693 1.17 22.36 -2.30
C TYR A 693 1.94 23.62 -1.91
N SER A 694 2.60 23.61 -0.74
CA SER A 694 3.47 24.72 -0.29
C SER A 694 4.94 24.32 -0.38
N VAL A 695 5.77 25.20 -0.96
CA VAL A 695 7.24 25.04 -1.06
C VAL A 695 7.94 25.39 0.26
N ILE A 696 7.25 26.06 1.20
CA ILE A 696 7.80 26.49 2.49
C ILE A 696 7.03 25.83 3.64
N ASN A 697 7.74 25.53 4.74
CA ASN A 697 7.19 24.89 5.93
C ASN A 697 5.97 25.68 6.47
N PRO A 698 4.80 25.04 6.62
CA PRO A 698 3.59 25.69 7.13
C PRO A 698 3.72 26.20 8.59
N ALA A 699 4.76 25.80 9.33
CA ALA A 699 5.02 26.30 10.68
C ALA A 699 5.63 27.71 10.74
N ASN A 700 6.08 28.27 9.61
CA ASN A 700 6.58 29.65 9.54
C ASN A 700 5.53 30.55 8.88
N ASP A 701 4.73 31.24 9.70
CA ASP A 701 3.72 32.20 9.27
C ASP A 701 4.30 33.37 8.47
N ASN A 702 5.59 33.68 8.65
CA ASN A 702 6.25 34.79 7.96
C ASN A 702 6.62 34.49 6.50
N ASN A 703 6.51 33.24 6.01
CA ASN A 703 6.82 32.91 4.61
C ASN A 703 5.89 31.82 4.06
N LYS A 704 5.18 32.10 2.97
CA LYS A 704 4.28 31.15 2.31
C LYS A 704 4.50 31.11 0.80
N ASP A 705 4.45 29.95 0.18
CA ASP A 705 4.64 29.79 -1.27
C ASP A 705 3.76 28.66 -1.77
N ASP A 706 2.50 28.98 -2.06
CA ASP A 706 1.48 28.04 -2.53
C ASP A 706 1.57 27.92 -4.06
N GLN A 707 1.86 26.71 -4.53
CA GLN A 707 1.97 26.34 -5.94
C GLN A 707 1.09 25.14 -6.27
N HIS A 708 1.03 24.77 -7.54
CA HIS A 708 0.12 23.74 -8.04
C HIS A 708 0.80 22.76 -8.99
N ILE A 709 0.59 21.47 -8.75
CA ILE A 709 0.89 20.42 -9.73
C ILE A 709 -0.31 20.32 -10.68
N ILE A 710 -0.08 20.59 -11.96
CA ILE A 710 -1.15 20.64 -12.97
C ILE A 710 -1.28 19.30 -13.69
N ALA A 711 -2.47 19.03 -14.23
CA ALA A 711 -2.65 17.92 -15.16
C ALA A 711 -1.97 18.24 -16.49
N GLN A 712 -1.19 17.30 -17.03
CA GLN A 712 -0.56 17.41 -18.35
C GLN A 712 -0.94 16.21 -19.21
N ILE A 713 -1.51 16.46 -20.38
CA ILE A 713 -1.95 15.43 -21.30
C ILE A 713 -1.38 15.73 -22.69
N ARG A 714 -0.67 14.76 -23.25
CA ARG A 714 -0.07 14.84 -24.57
C ARG A 714 -0.27 13.58 -25.39
N GLY A 715 -0.57 13.77 -26.66
CA GLY A 715 -0.42 12.75 -27.70
C GLY A 715 0.31 13.37 -28.87
N ASP A 716 1.48 12.86 -29.24
CA ASP A 716 2.32 13.52 -30.25
C ASP A 716 1.62 13.61 -31.61
N LYS A 717 0.82 12.60 -32.00
CA LYS A 717 0.08 12.64 -33.27
C LYS A 717 -1.29 13.27 -33.15
N LYS A 718 -2.03 12.95 -32.09
CA LYS A 718 -3.37 13.49 -31.84
C LYS A 718 -3.74 13.40 -30.37
N LEU A 719 -4.41 14.42 -29.85
CA LEU A 719 -5.12 14.39 -28.58
C LEU A 719 -6.63 14.49 -28.83
N THR A 720 -7.39 13.51 -28.35
CA THR A 720 -8.87 13.54 -28.38
C THR A 720 -9.42 13.40 -26.98
N MET A 721 -10.29 14.32 -26.57
CA MET A 721 -11.02 14.25 -25.30
C MET A 721 -12.51 14.42 -25.58
N ALA A 722 -13.33 13.46 -25.15
CA ALA A 722 -14.76 13.46 -25.40
C ALA A 722 -15.54 13.12 -24.12
N ALA A 723 -16.40 14.03 -23.68
CA ALA A 723 -17.29 13.82 -22.53
C ALA A 723 -18.75 13.98 -22.98
N ASN A 724 -19.66 13.08 -22.63
CA ASN A 724 -21.09 13.31 -22.91
C ASN A 724 -21.72 14.36 -21.97
N GLY A 725 -21.14 14.58 -20.79
CA GLY A 725 -21.43 15.65 -19.85
C GLY A 725 -20.38 16.75 -19.96
N THR A 726 -19.78 17.15 -18.84
CA THR A 726 -18.88 18.33 -18.78
C THR A 726 -17.40 17.98 -18.96
N LEU A 727 -16.63 18.92 -19.49
CA LEU A 727 -15.16 18.87 -19.51
C LEU A 727 -14.63 20.07 -18.71
N THR A 728 -13.95 19.80 -17.60
CA THR A 728 -13.44 20.84 -16.70
C THR A 728 -11.95 20.66 -16.46
N THR A 729 -11.18 21.74 -16.60
CA THR A 729 -9.74 21.79 -16.31
C THR A 729 -9.42 22.99 -15.43
N ALA A 730 -8.38 22.87 -14.60
CA ALA A 730 -7.85 23.99 -13.82
C ALA A 730 -6.33 24.05 -13.96
N GLY A 731 -5.82 25.05 -14.70
CA GLY A 731 -4.39 25.23 -14.97
C GLY A 731 -3.74 24.11 -15.80
N ALA A 732 -4.53 23.22 -16.42
CA ALA A 732 -4.02 22.04 -17.11
C ALA A 732 -3.27 22.38 -18.40
N LYS A 733 -2.46 21.44 -18.90
CA LYS A 733 -1.77 21.55 -20.19
C LYS A 733 -2.17 20.42 -21.11
N LEU A 734 -2.88 20.73 -22.20
CA LEU A 734 -3.41 19.78 -23.16
C LEU A 734 -2.72 20.02 -24.51
N THR A 735 -1.89 19.08 -24.97
CA THR A 735 -0.98 19.30 -26.11
C THR A 735 -0.97 18.18 -27.14
N SER A 736 -0.69 18.52 -28.39
CA SER A 736 -0.34 17.58 -29.46
C SER A 736 0.57 18.25 -30.49
N ASP A 737 1.52 17.50 -31.08
CA ASP A 737 2.27 17.97 -32.25
C ASP A 737 1.44 17.86 -33.54
N GLY A 738 0.31 17.13 -33.50
CA GLY A 738 -0.75 17.14 -34.50
C GLY A 738 -2.03 17.79 -33.97
N ASP A 739 -3.18 17.16 -34.23
CA ASP A 739 -4.50 17.75 -33.95
C ASP A 739 -4.90 17.60 -32.47
N VAL A 740 -5.61 18.60 -31.96
CA VAL A 740 -6.28 18.53 -30.65
C VAL A 740 -7.79 18.67 -30.88
N THR A 741 -8.55 17.68 -30.44
CA THR A 741 -10.02 17.68 -30.52
C THR A 741 -10.62 17.50 -29.12
N LEU A 742 -11.33 18.50 -28.63
CA LEU A 742 -12.07 18.47 -27.38
C LEU A 742 -13.57 18.53 -27.69
N SER A 743 -14.36 17.63 -27.11
CA SER A 743 -15.82 17.59 -27.31
C SER A 743 -16.57 17.34 -26.00
N SER A 744 -17.70 18.03 -25.83
CA SER A 744 -18.55 17.94 -24.64
C SER A 744 -20.03 17.97 -25.02
N GLY A 745 -20.80 17.01 -24.53
CA GLY A 745 -22.26 17.03 -24.57
C GLY A 745 -22.90 17.93 -23.50
N GLY A 746 -22.08 18.65 -22.72
CA GLY A 746 -22.48 19.63 -21.72
C GLY A 746 -21.64 20.90 -21.84
N ASN A 747 -21.28 21.50 -20.69
CA ASN A 747 -20.44 22.69 -20.65
C ASN A 747 -18.95 22.35 -20.62
N MET A 748 -18.11 23.23 -21.18
CA MET A 748 -16.66 23.20 -20.99
C MET A 748 -16.19 24.38 -20.13
N ARG A 749 -15.27 24.11 -19.19
CA ARG A 749 -14.66 25.12 -18.33
C ARG A 749 -13.15 24.92 -18.32
N PHE A 750 -12.44 25.93 -18.78
CA PHE A 750 -10.97 26.00 -18.78
C PHE A 750 -10.55 27.07 -17.78
N GLU A 751 -10.33 26.67 -16.55
CA GLU A 751 -10.13 27.57 -15.41
C GLU A 751 -8.65 27.89 -15.20
N SER A 752 -8.40 29.04 -14.57
CA SER A 752 -7.08 29.41 -14.06
C SER A 752 -6.95 29.05 -12.59
N VAL A 753 -5.71 28.82 -12.17
CA VAL A 753 -5.36 28.50 -10.80
C VAL A 753 -4.48 29.63 -10.24
N GLN A 754 -4.77 30.07 -9.01
CA GLN A 754 -4.02 31.14 -8.35
C GLN A 754 -2.80 30.58 -7.62
N ASN A 755 -1.61 31.08 -7.94
CA ASN A 755 -0.40 30.85 -7.15
C ASN A 755 -0.16 32.04 -6.22
N HIS A 756 0.25 31.79 -4.97
CA HIS A 756 0.36 32.81 -3.93
C HIS A 756 1.73 32.75 -3.22
N THR A 757 2.44 33.88 -3.22
CA THR A 757 3.72 34.04 -2.54
C THR A 757 3.62 35.14 -1.49
N TYR A 758 4.01 34.84 -0.25
CA TYR A 758 4.04 35.75 0.89
C TYR A 758 5.42 35.72 1.56
N ARG A 759 5.99 36.89 1.88
CA ARG A 759 7.22 37.03 2.67
C ARG A 759 7.09 38.20 3.64
N GLU A 760 7.44 37.98 4.89
CA GLU A 760 7.49 38.99 5.94
C GLU A 760 8.78 38.86 6.74
N GLY A 761 9.45 40.00 6.99
CA GLY A 761 10.66 40.03 7.80
C GLY A 761 11.32 41.41 7.76
N ASN A 762 12.12 41.74 8.78
CA ASN A 762 12.85 43.02 8.82
C ASN A 762 11.99 44.30 8.63
N ARG A 763 10.70 44.26 9.02
CA ARG A 763 9.70 45.33 8.77
C ARG A 763 9.44 45.58 7.28
N GLU A 764 9.66 44.56 6.47
CA GLU A 764 9.34 44.46 5.06
C GLU A 764 8.29 43.35 4.87
N PHE A 765 7.33 43.60 3.99
CA PHE A 765 6.19 42.76 3.69
C PHE A 765 6.01 42.72 2.18
N THR A 766 5.94 41.53 1.60
CA THR A 766 5.64 41.33 0.18
C THR A 766 4.65 40.21 -0.02
N GLU A 767 3.67 40.44 -0.89
CA GLU A 767 2.65 39.48 -1.28
C GLU A 767 2.45 39.53 -2.79
N SER A 768 2.30 38.37 -3.44
CA SER A 768 2.06 38.28 -4.89
C SER A 768 1.09 37.15 -5.19
N VAL A 769 0.10 37.44 -6.04
CA VAL A 769 -0.88 36.49 -6.57
C VAL A 769 -0.78 36.49 -8.09
N THR A 770 -0.53 35.32 -8.67
CA THR A 770 -0.40 35.13 -10.13
C THR A 770 -1.38 34.07 -10.62
N GLN A 771 -1.75 34.13 -11.90
CA GLN A 771 -2.75 33.25 -12.51
C GLN A 771 -2.09 32.27 -13.49
N GLN A 772 -2.36 30.98 -13.29
CA GLN A 772 -1.96 29.91 -14.20
C GLN A 772 -3.21 29.36 -14.91
N GLY A 773 -3.47 29.89 -16.11
CA GLY A 773 -4.55 29.42 -16.98
C GLY A 773 -4.30 28.05 -17.58
N THR A 774 -5.36 27.42 -18.09
CA THR A 774 -5.22 26.21 -18.91
C THR A 774 -4.52 26.54 -20.24
N GLU A 775 -3.67 25.64 -20.73
CA GLU A 775 -3.01 25.72 -22.03
C GLU A 775 -3.53 24.65 -23.00
N LEU A 776 -4.02 25.06 -24.17
CA LEU A 776 -4.44 24.20 -25.27
C LEU A 776 -3.51 24.43 -26.46
N THR A 777 -2.65 23.46 -26.80
CA THR A 777 -1.67 23.62 -27.88
C THR A 777 -1.79 22.50 -28.93
N SER A 778 -2.03 22.88 -30.18
CA SER A 778 -2.05 21.96 -31.32
C SER A 778 -0.99 22.33 -32.36
N GLY A 779 -0.22 21.35 -32.81
CA GLY A 779 0.67 21.47 -33.96
C GLY A 779 -0.04 21.34 -35.31
N GLY A 780 -1.31 20.92 -35.31
CA GLY A 780 -2.24 20.90 -36.44
C GLY A 780 -3.46 21.79 -36.17
N ILE A 781 -4.66 21.22 -36.27
CA ILE A 781 -5.94 21.91 -36.02
C ILE A 781 -6.33 21.78 -34.54
N LEU A 782 -6.77 22.88 -33.94
CA LEU A 782 -7.42 22.88 -32.62
C LEU A 782 -8.93 22.97 -32.79
N THR A 783 -9.65 21.96 -32.33
CA THR A 783 -11.12 21.91 -32.36
C THR A 783 -11.68 21.76 -30.95
N VAL A 784 -12.56 22.66 -30.54
CA VAL A 784 -13.23 22.65 -29.21
C VAL A 784 -14.73 22.81 -29.41
N ILE A 785 -15.51 21.74 -29.20
CA ILE A 785 -16.95 21.72 -29.49
C ILE A 785 -17.74 21.35 -28.23
N SER A 786 -18.57 22.27 -27.76
CA SER A 786 -19.46 22.11 -26.63
C SER A 786 -20.91 22.23 -27.11
N THR A 787 -21.77 21.28 -26.74
CA THR A 787 -23.23 21.46 -26.95
C THR A 787 -23.84 22.37 -25.88
N GLY A 788 -23.10 22.74 -24.84
CA GLY A 788 -23.47 23.76 -23.86
C GLY A 788 -22.67 25.06 -24.06
N SER A 789 -22.27 25.67 -22.95
CA SER A 789 -21.43 26.88 -22.90
C SER A 789 -19.95 26.53 -22.81
N ILE A 790 -19.09 27.50 -23.12
CA ILE A 790 -17.63 27.41 -22.94
C ILE A 790 -17.14 28.61 -22.13
N LEU A 791 -16.45 28.35 -21.03
CA LEU A 791 -15.75 29.36 -20.22
C LEU A 791 -14.23 29.17 -20.35
N PHE A 792 -13.53 30.25 -20.69
CA PHE A 792 -12.08 30.36 -20.65
C PHE A 792 -11.69 31.41 -19.61
N GLN A 793 -10.88 31.04 -18.62
CA GLN A 793 -10.31 31.98 -17.66
C GLN A 793 -8.80 32.03 -17.87
N ALA A 794 -8.31 33.21 -18.29
CA ALA A 794 -6.90 33.43 -18.60
C ALA A 794 -6.26 32.29 -19.44
N THR A 795 -7.05 31.65 -20.32
CA THR A 795 -6.65 30.42 -21.03
C THR A 795 -5.79 30.79 -22.23
N LYS A 796 -4.76 29.98 -22.50
CA LYS A 796 -3.93 30.12 -23.70
C LYS A 796 -4.28 29.04 -24.71
N LEU A 797 -4.81 29.44 -25.86
CA LEU A 797 -5.11 28.57 -26.99
C LEU A 797 -4.14 28.87 -28.15
N ALA A 798 -3.43 27.85 -28.62
CA ALA A 798 -2.46 27.96 -29.70
C ALA A 798 -2.62 26.82 -30.71
N ALA A 799 -2.79 27.16 -31.99
CA ALA A 799 -2.82 26.21 -33.10
C ALA A 799 -1.84 26.63 -34.20
N LYS A 800 -1.06 25.70 -34.76
CA LYS A 800 -0.28 26.02 -35.97
C LYS A 800 -1.17 26.04 -37.22
N GLY A 801 -2.23 25.22 -37.24
CA GLY A 801 -3.28 25.22 -38.25
C GLY A 801 -4.45 26.14 -37.89
N ALA A 802 -5.66 25.76 -38.30
CA ALA A 802 -6.89 26.45 -37.97
C ALA A 802 -7.33 26.20 -36.52
N MET A 803 -8.14 27.10 -35.98
CA MET A 803 -8.75 26.98 -34.66
C MET A 803 -10.26 27.14 -34.76
N ASP A 804 -11.00 26.10 -34.38
CA ASP A 804 -12.46 26.05 -34.39
C ASP A 804 -12.99 25.84 -32.98
N VAL A 805 -13.62 26.86 -32.40
CA VAL A 805 -14.25 26.80 -31.07
C VAL A 805 -15.75 27.07 -31.22
N ALA A 806 -16.59 26.14 -30.76
CA ALA A 806 -18.03 26.23 -30.91
C ALA A 806 -18.77 25.86 -29.62
N ALA A 807 -19.42 26.86 -29.00
CA ALA A 807 -20.44 26.68 -27.96
C ALA A 807 -21.82 26.61 -28.63
N GLN A 808 -22.24 25.43 -29.08
CA GLN A 808 -23.42 25.24 -29.93
C GLN A 808 -24.75 25.44 -29.21
N GLY A 809 -24.80 25.30 -27.88
CA GLY A 809 -26.03 25.48 -27.10
C GLY A 809 -26.01 26.61 -26.09
N GLY A 810 -24.88 27.31 -25.93
CA GLY A 810 -24.73 28.33 -24.89
C GLY A 810 -23.83 29.51 -25.27
N TYR A 811 -23.26 30.13 -24.25
CA TYR A 811 -22.37 31.27 -24.40
C TYR A 811 -20.90 30.82 -24.56
N LEU A 812 -20.09 31.71 -25.15
CA LEU A 812 -18.63 31.61 -25.11
C LEU A 812 -18.12 32.81 -24.30
N TYR A 813 -17.36 32.56 -23.23
CA TYR A 813 -16.83 33.62 -22.39
C TYR A 813 -15.33 33.46 -22.18
N ALA A 814 -14.55 34.37 -22.76
CA ALA A 814 -13.13 34.56 -22.51
C ALA A 814 -12.94 35.64 -21.43
N GLN A 815 -12.81 35.19 -20.19
CA GLN A 815 -12.67 36.00 -18.98
C GLN A 815 -11.19 36.32 -18.69
N ALA A 816 -10.93 37.54 -18.26
CA ALA A 816 -9.63 37.94 -17.73
C ALA A 816 -9.59 37.76 -16.21
N MET A 817 -8.43 37.43 -15.67
CA MET A 817 -8.24 37.09 -14.27
C MET A 817 -7.25 38.03 -13.60
N GLU A 818 -7.61 38.57 -12.44
CA GLU A 818 -6.77 39.51 -11.71
C GLU A 818 -5.51 38.84 -11.15
N GLU A 819 -4.39 39.55 -11.26
CA GLU A 819 -3.08 39.29 -10.65
C GLU A 819 -2.71 40.51 -9.80
N SER A 820 -2.08 40.30 -8.65
CA SER A 820 -1.75 41.40 -7.74
C SER A 820 -0.36 41.26 -7.14
N SER A 821 0.32 42.38 -6.90
CA SER A 821 1.57 42.46 -6.16
C SER A 821 1.45 43.53 -5.08
N HIS A 822 1.96 43.27 -3.89
CA HIS A 822 1.99 44.20 -2.77
C HIS A 822 3.38 44.22 -2.15
N TYR A 823 3.87 45.41 -1.82
CA TYR A 823 5.13 45.63 -1.14
C TYR A 823 4.98 46.73 -0.08
N GLU A 824 5.42 46.48 1.13
CA GLU A 824 5.51 47.46 2.21
C GLU A 824 6.87 47.37 2.92
N LYS A 825 7.50 48.51 3.21
CA LYS A 825 8.74 48.55 4.01
C LYS A 825 8.75 49.73 4.98
N THR A 826 9.05 49.44 6.24
CA THR A 826 9.18 50.45 7.31
C THR A 826 10.61 50.58 7.83
N GLU A 827 11.27 51.67 7.48
CA GLU A 827 12.61 52.00 7.95
C GLU A 827 12.57 52.97 9.12
N THR A 828 13.37 52.72 10.16
CA THR A 828 13.49 53.65 11.30
C THR A 828 14.95 53.92 11.60
N THR A 829 15.33 55.19 11.55
CA THR A 829 16.69 55.67 11.88
C THR A 829 16.67 56.53 13.13
N ARG A 830 17.70 56.39 13.97
CA ARG A 830 17.91 57.17 15.20
C ARG A 830 19.41 57.39 15.43
N LYS A 831 19.85 58.63 15.69
CA LYS A 831 21.22 58.94 16.12
C LYS A 831 21.33 58.96 17.64
N TRP A 832 22.52 58.66 18.18
CA TRP A 832 22.78 58.44 19.62
C TRP A 832 22.44 59.64 20.53
N TYR A 833 22.37 60.85 19.97
CA TYR A 833 21.61 61.99 20.49
C TYR A 833 20.86 62.65 19.31
N GLY A 834 19.57 62.34 19.09
CA GLY A 834 18.80 63.02 18.03
C GLY A 834 17.51 62.36 17.51
N LYS A 835 16.82 63.12 16.65
CA LYS A 835 15.53 62.91 15.97
C LYS A 835 15.32 61.47 15.47
N LYS A 836 14.19 60.84 15.84
CA LYS A 836 13.73 59.56 15.28
C LYS A 836 13.01 59.84 13.96
N LYS A 837 13.43 59.22 12.86
CA LYS A 837 12.74 59.28 11.56
C LYS A 837 12.26 57.88 11.19
N THR A 838 10.97 57.74 10.94
CA THR A 838 10.34 56.52 10.43
C THR A 838 9.80 56.81 9.03
N ILE A 839 10.09 55.95 8.06
CA ILE A 839 9.61 56.03 6.68
C ILE A 839 8.90 54.72 6.38
N LYS A 840 7.65 54.78 5.92
CA LYS A 840 6.88 53.64 5.42
C LYS A 840 6.66 53.82 3.92
N HIS A 841 7.13 52.87 3.13
CA HIS A 841 6.85 52.76 1.69
C HIS A 841 5.78 51.69 1.50
N THR A 842 4.77 51.96 0.67
CA THR A 842 3.72 51.00 0.29
C THR A 842 3.54 51.08 -1.22
N CYS A 843 3.53 49.94 -1.91
CA CYS A 843 3.24 49.78 -3.33
C CYS A 843 2.24 48.64 -3.50
N HIS A 844 1.24 48.82 -4.36
CA HIS A 844 0.27 47.80 -4.69
C HIS A 844 -0.10 47.90 -6.16
N ASP A 845 0.12 46.82 -6.90
CA ASP A 845 -0.14 46.72 -8.33
C ASP A 845 -1.19 45.63 -8.58
N VAL A 846 -2.13 45.92 -9.47
CA VAL A 846 -3.17 45.00 -9.92
C VAL A 846 -3.14 44.98 -11.45
N THR A 847 -2.96 43.80 -12.03
CA THR A 847 -2.94 43.55 -13.47
C THR A 847 -3.93 42.44 -13.82
N ASN A 848 -4.24 42.26 -15.11
CA ASN A 848 -5.15 41.21 -15.56
C ASN A 848 -4.46 40.25 -16.54
N LYS A 849 -4.50 38.96 -16.22
CA LYS A 849 -4.12 37.87 -17.11
C LYS A 849 -5.29 37.56 -18.05
N VAL A 850 -5.07 37.71 -19.35
CA VAL A 850 -6.15 37.62 -20.36
C VAL A 850 -6.17 36.26 -21.04
N THR A 851 -7.29 35.93 -21.68
CA THR A 851 -7.40 34.76 -22.56
C THR A 851 -6.80 35.07 -23.93
N GLU A 852 -6.02 34.14 -24.48
CA GLU A 852 -5.30 34.29 -25.75
C GLU A 852 -5.72 33.21 -26.76
N PHE A 853 -6.07 33.63 -27.97
CA PHE A 853 -6.35 32.78 -29.13
C PHE A 853 -5.31 33.06 -30.21
N THR A 854 -4.43 32.11 -30.49
CA THR A 854 -3.39 32.25 -31.51
C THR A 854 -3.47 31.11 -32.54
N ALA A 855 -3.59 31.42 -33.82
CA ALA A 855 -3.62 30.42 -34.89
C ALA A 855 -2.74 30.78 -36.10
N GLY A 856 -2.11 29.80 -36.73
CA GLY A 856 -1.48 30.01 -38.04
C GLY A 856 -2.47 30.02 -39.20
N GLY A 857 -3.63 29.36 -39.05
CA GLY A 857 -4.77 29.37 -39.96
C GLY A 857 -5.92 30.23 -39.45
N ASP A 858 -7.11 30.07 -40.03
CA ASP A 858 -8.31 30.80 -39.61
C ASP A 858 -8.68 30.53 -38.14
N ILE A 859 -9.23 31.54 -37.47
CA ILE A 859 -9.86 31.40 -36.14
C ILE A 859 -11.37 31.56 -36.31
N ASN A 860 -12.13 30.51 -35.97
CA ASN A 860 -13.60 30.53 -35.93
C ASN A 860 -14.07 30.34 -34.49
N LEU A 861 -14.65 31.38 -33.90
CA LEU A 861 -15.26 31.33 -32.57
C LEU A 861 -16.78 31.48 -32.73
N LEU A 862 -17.51 30.45 -32.32
CA LEU A 862 -18.97 30.37 -32.45
C LEU A 862 -19.62 30.18 -31.09
N SER A 863 -20.72 30.88 -30.88
CA SER A 863 -21.63 30.73 -29.75
C SER A 863 -23.09 30.73 -30.22
N ARG A 864 -23.95 30.03 -29.47
CA ARG A 864 -25.40 30.17 -29.65
C ARG A 864 -25.86 31.50 -29.09
N ASP A 865 -25.59 31.72 -27.81
CA ASP A 865 -25.92 32.93 -27.06
C ASP A 865 -24.76 33.93 -27.17
N ASP A 866 -24.44 34.67 -26.12
CA ASP A 866 -23.41 35.71 -26.17
C ASP A 866 -21.98 35.16 -26.32
N SER A 867 -21.16 35.88 -27.08
CA SER A 867 -19.70 35.72 -27.13
C SER A 867 -19.04 36.91 -26.45
N THR A 868 -18.38 36.71 -25.30
CA THR A 868 -17.73 37.78 -24.54
C THR A 868 -16.21 37.61 -24.50
N TYR A 869 -15.49 38.68 -24.84
CA TYR A 869 -14.03 38.73 -24.90
C TYR A 869 -13.50 39.86 -24.01
N GLU A 870 -13.10 39.53 -22.78
CA GLU A 870 -12.51 40.49 -21.84
C GLU A 870 -11.01 40.62 -22.07
N ALA A 871 -10.62 41.80 -22.55
CA ALA A 871 -9.23 42.17 -22.89
C ALA A 871 -8.48 41.09 -23.69
N SER A 872 -9.21 40.21 -24.37
CA SER A 872 -8.67 38.98 -24.92
C SER A 872 -7.77 39.29 -26.10
N LYS A 873 -6.76 38.44 -26.30
CA LYS A 873 -5.87 38.53 -27.44
C LYS A 873 -6.29 37.55 -28.51
N ILE A 874 -6.55 38.03 -29.73
CA ILE A 874 -6.89 37.20 -30.88
C ILE A 874 -5.86 37.46 -31.97
N ALA A 875 -5.05 36.46 -32.32
CA ALA A 875 -3.94 36.60 -33.26
C ALA A 875 -3.97 35.50 -34.32
N THR A 876 -4.06 35.87 -35.60
CA THR A 876 -3.94 34.91 -36.70
C THR A 876 -3.26 35.50 -37.92
N ASN A 877 -2.57 34.65 -38.70
CA ASN A 877 -2.00 35.03 -39.99
C ASN A 877 -3.07 35.09 -41.11
N GLN A 878 -4.30 34.64 -40.84
CA GLN A 878 -5.41 34.59 -41.78
C GLN A 878 -6.63 35.34 -41.22
N ASN A 879 -7.84 34.79 -41.35
CA ASN A 879 -9.07 35.44 -40.98
C ASN A 879 -9.50 35.06 -39.56
N ALA A 880 -10.19 35.96 -38.89
CA ALA A 880 -10.89 35.67 -37.64
C ALA A 880 -12.39 35.89 -37.85
N LYS A 881 -13.21 34.88 -37.55
CA LYS A 881 -14.66 34.94 -37.59
C LYS A 881 -15.23 34.71 -36.19
N LEU A 882 -15.93 35.71 -35.67
CA LEU A 882 -16.61 35.68 -34.37
C LEU A 882 -18.12 35.67 -34.61
N THR A 883 -18.81 34.63 -34.16
CA THR A 883 -20.22 34.41 -34.46
C THR A 883 -21.03 34.19 -33.19
N SER A 884 -22.08 34.99 -33.00
CA SER A 884 -23.16 34.74 -32.06
C SER A 884 -24.47 34.62 -32.82
N THR A 885 -25.07 33.43 -32.81
CA THR A 885 -26.23 33.12 -33.65
C THR A 885 -27.57 33.62 -33.08
N HIS A 886 -27.65 33.85 -31.77
CA HIS A 886 -28.85 34.32 -31.06
C HIS A 886 -28.55 35.43 -30.03
N GLY A 887 -27.29 35.77 -29.81
CA GLY A 887 -26.84 36.73 -28.80
C GLY A 887 -26.00 37.88 -29.38
N GLN A 888 -25.24 38.51 -28.50
CA GLN A 888 -24.31 39.60 -28.81
C GLN A 888 -22.86 39.12 -28.91
N VAL A 889 -22.04 39.89 -29.62
CA VAL A 889 -20.58 39.81 -29.48
C VAL A 889 -20.09 40.98 -28.64
N ASN A 890 -19.51 40.70 -27.48
CA ASN A 890 -19.09 41.70 -26.48
C ASN A 890 -17.56 41.79 -26.42
N PHE A 891 -17.01 42.96 -26.70
CA PHE A 891 -15.60 43.30 -26.48
C PHE A 891 -15.48 44.14 -25.22
N LYS A 892 -15.00 43.54 -24.14
CA LYS A 892 -14.94 44.18 -22.83
C LYS A 892 -13.52 44.59 -22.46
N ALA A 893 -13.39 45.78 -21.88
CA ALA A 893 -12.12 46.26 -21.36
C ALA A 893 -11.94 45.85 -19.89
N VAL A 894 -10.69 45.71 -19.44
CA VAL A 894 -10.37 45.51 -18.01
C VAL A 894 -9.42 46.59 -17.51
N ASN A 895 -9.38 46.83 -16.22
CA ASN A 895 -8.58 47.90 -15.63
C ASN A 895 -7.42 47.35 -14.80
N ASN A 896 -6.20 47.77 -15.14
CA ASN A 896 -5.01 47.59 -14.31
C ASN A 896 -4.83 48.83 -13.42
N SER A 897 -4.35 48.66 -12.19
CA SER A 897 -4.12 49.79 -11.28
C SER A 897 -2.79 49.69 -10.54
N THR A 898 -2.12 50.82 -10.35
CA THR A 898 -0.90 50.95 -9.55
C THR A 898 -1.12 52.00 -8.48
N PHE A 899 -0.79 51.65 -7.23
CA PHE A 899 -0.78 52.55 -6.09
C PHE A 899 0.62 52.57 -5.46
N ALA A 900 1.15 53.76 -5.20
CA ALA A 900 2.39 53.89 -4.43
C ALA A 900 2.30 55.07 -3.44
N GLN A 901 2.75 54.86 -2.21
CA GLN A 901 2.73 55.84 -1.13
C GLN A 901 4.01 55.78 -0.29
N THR A 902 4.48 56.94 0.17
CA THR A 902 5.59 57.07 1.12
C THR A 902 5.19 58.01 2.25
N ILE A 903 5.02 57.45 3.45
CA ILE A 903 4.71 58.20 4.67
C ILE A 903 6.00 58.36 5.48
N THR A 904 6.48 59.59 5.65
CA THR A 904 7.61 59.92 6.51
C THR A 904 7.11 60.58 7.79
N HIS A 905 7.37 59.97 8.94
CA HIS A 905 7.07 60.51 10.26
C HIS A 905 8.36 60.76 11.05
N SER A 906 8.55 61.98 11.56
CA SER A 906 9.73 62.36 12.33
C SER A 906 9.38 62.93 13.70
N LYS A 907 10.02 62.42 14.76
CA LYS A 907 9.82 62.85 16.16
C LYS A 907 11.12 63.34 16.78
N GLY A 908 11.16 64.61 17.18
CA GLY A 908 12.27 65.31 17.86
C GLY A 908 11.73 66.52 18.65
N PHE A 909 12.39 67.69 18.59
CA PHE A 909 11.85 68.94 19.16
C PHE A 909 10.52 69.39 18.49
N TYR A 910 10.26 68.97 17.25
CA TYR A 910 9.00 69.15 16.52
C TYR A 910 8.53 67.80 15.94
N ILE A 911 7.22 67.62 15.78
CA ILE A 911 6.62 66.48 15.05
C ILE A 911 6.37 66.93 13.60
N LYS A 912 6.90 66.17 12.63
CA LYS A 912 6.67 66.43 11.19
C LYS A 912 6.23 65.13 10.51
N GLN A 913 5.09 65.17 9.82
CA GLN A 913 4.61 64.10 8.95
C GLN A 913 4.59 64.60 7.50
N THR A 914 4.94 63.74 6.56
CA THR A 914 4.83 63.99 5.13
C THR A 914 4.29 62.74 4.47
N ASP A 915 3.26 62.89 3.66
CA ASP A 915 2.61 61.83 2.91
C ASP A 915 2.66 62.22 1.42
N LYS A 916 3.16 61.31 0.59
CA LYS A 916 3.27 61.48 -0.87
C LYS A 916 2.92 60.15 -1.52
N GLY A 917 2.01 60.17 -2.48
CA GLY A 917 1.66 58.98 -3.24
C GLY A 917 0.87 59.32 -4.50
N TYR A 918 0.60 58.30 -5.31
CA TYR A 918 -0.24 58.38 -6.50
C TYR A 918 -1.02 57.08 -6.69
N THR A 919 -2.10 57.16 -7.47
CA THR A 919 -2.82 56.01 -8.01
C THR A 919 -2.98 56.22 -9.51
N GLU A 920 -2.67 55.21 -10.30
CA GLU A 920 -2.78 55.20 -11.75
C GLU A 920 -3.65 54.03 -12.21
N ASN A 921 -4.57 54.28 -13.14
CA ASN A 921 -5.48 53.27 -13.71
C ASN A 921 -5.34 53.21 -15.23
N THR A 922 -4.96 52.04 -15.75
CA THR A 922 -4.71 51.77 -17.16
C THR A 922 -5.67 50.72 -17.69
N TRP A 923 -6.41 51.06 -18.74
CA TRP A 923 -7.38 50.17 -19.35
C TRP A 923 -6.71 49.29 -20.40
N VAL A 924 -7.03 48.01 -20.38
CA VAL A 924 -6.58 47.01 -21.35
C VAL A 924 -7.78 46.64 -22.21
N LEU A 925 -7.70 46.94 -23.50
CA LEU A 925 -8.71 46.61 -24.50
C LEU A 925 -8.40 45.25 -25.14
N PRO A 926 -9.39 44.58 -25.75
CA PRO A 926 -9.14 43.41 -26.58
C PRO A 926 -8.16 43.72 -27.72
N ALA A 927 -7.13 42.90 -27.86
CA ALA A 927 -6.07 43.05 -28.85
C ALA A 927 -6.29 42.06 -30.00
N ILE A 928 -6.47 42.57 -31.22
CA ILE A 928 -6.75 41.73 -32.40
C ILE A 928 -5.68 41.98 -33.48
N HIS A 929 -4.93 40.93 -33.81
CA HIS A 929 -3.87 40.94 -34.83
C HIS A 929 -4.20 39.96 -35.95
N LEU A 930 -4.37 40.46 -37.18
CA LEU A 930 -4.81 39.64 -38.30
C LEU A 930 -3.91 39.86 -39.51
N GLY A 931 -3.61 38.77 -40.23
CA GLY A 931 -3.07 38.84 -41.60
C GLY A 931 -4.17 38.96 -42.67
N GLY A 932 -5.41 38.57 -42.34
CA GLY A 932 -6.60 38.64 -43.20
C GLY A 932 -7.72 39.53 -42.63
N LYS A 933 -8.97 39.09 -42.78
CA LYS A 933 -10.17 39.87 -42.41
C LYS A 933 -10.75 39.46 -41.04
N LEU A 934 -11.22 40.44 -40.28
CA LEU A 934 -12.11 40.24 -39.13
C LEU A 934 -13.58 40.20 -39.61
N THR A 935 -14.31 39.15 -39.26
CA THR A 935 -15.77 39.04 -39.49
C THR A 935 -16.46 38.85 -38.16
N VAL A 936 -17.43 39.73 -37.84
CA VAL A 936 -18.22 39.65 -36.60
C VAL A 936 -19.69 39.57 -36.96
N GLU A 937 -20.29 38.40 -36.79
CA GLU A 937 -21.70 38.10 -37.05
C GLU A 937 -22.42 37.94 -35.70
N ALA A 938 -23.32 38.86 -35.36
CA ALA A 938 -24.01 38.85 -34.07
C ALA A 938 -25.50 39.13 -34.28
N ALA A 939 -26.37 38.21 -33.86
CA ALA A 939 -27.81 38.34 -34.05
C ALA A 939 -28.42 39.54 -33.31
N ASN A 940 -27.90 39.85 -32.11
CA ASN A 940 -28.37 40.98 -31.30
C ASN A 940 -27.38 42.16 -31.30
N GLY A 941 -26.48 42.23 -32.28
CA GLY A 941 -25.50 43.31 -32.42
C GLY A 941 -24.23 43.11 -31.60
N VAL A 942 -23.37 44.12 -31.60
CA VAL A 942 -22.03 44.10 -31.00
C VAL A 942 -21.94 45.12 -29.88
N SER A 943 -21.43 44.76 -28.71
CA SER A 943 -21.08 45.70 -27.63
C SER A 943 -19.57 45.88 -27.57
N ALA A 944 -19.08 47.11 -27.53
CA ALA A 944 -17.65 47.39 -27.43
C ALA A 944 -17.34 48.49 -26.41
N ASP A 945 -16.45 48.18 -25.46
CA ASP A 945 -15.95 49.15 -24.50
C ASP A 945 -14.86 50.01 -25.13
N ILE A 946 -14.92 51.33 -24.91
CA ILE A 946 -13.88 52.26 -25.37
C ILE A 946 -13.66 53.37 -24.34
N LYS A 947 -12.39 53.62 -24.03
CA LYS A 947 -11.99 54.72 -23.14
C LYS A 947 -12.06 56.04 -23.90
N ALA A 948 -12.79 57.03 -23.40
CA ALA A 948 -12.82 58.38 -23.98
C ALA A 948 -12.41 59.43 -22.96
N LYS A 949 -11.71 60.49 -23.41
CA LYS A 949 -11.47 61.65 -22.56
C LYS A 949 -12.78 62.39 -22.29
N ASN A 950 -12.90 63.04 -21.13
CA ASN A 950 -14.10 63.79 -20.78
C ASN A 950 -14.38 64.88 -21.84
N GLY A 951 -15.53 64.82 -22.51
CA GLY A 951 -15.90 65.71 -23.63
C GLY A 951 -15.35 65.30 -25.01
N GLN A 952 -14.60 64.20 -25.11
CA GLN A 952 -14.14 63.65 -26.40
C GLN A 952 -15.30 62.90 -27.07
N SER A 953 -15.63 63.29 -28.30
CA SER A 953 -16.62 62.55 -29.11
C SER A 953 -16.14 61.12 -29.37
N LEU A 954 -17.07 60.16 -29.45
CA LEU A 954 -16.80 58.76 -29.82
C LEU A 954 -15.90 58.63 -31.06
N HIS A 955 -16.19 59.40 -32.11
CA HIS A 955 -15.40 59.42 -33.36
C HIS A 955 -13.90 59.68 -33.11
N ASN A 956 -13.59 60.68 -32.28
CA ASN A 956 -12.21 61.01 -31.91
C ASN A 956 -11.58 59.95 -31.00
N ALA A 957 -12.36 59.30 -30.13
CA ALA A 957 -11.85 58.21 -29.29
C ALA A 957 -11.47 57.00 -30.17
N VAL A 958 -12.36 56.56 -31.05
CA VAL A 958 -12.09 55.45 -31.98
C VAL A 958 -10.93 55.76 -32.92
N SER A 959 -10.82 56.99 -33.42
CA SER A 959 -9.69 57.40 -34.28
C SER A 959 -8.34 57.27 -33.57
N VAL A 960 -8.27 57.67 -32.30
CA VAL A 960 -7.03 57.60 -31.50
C VAL A 960 -6.63 56.15 -31.22
N PHE A 961 -7.54 55.34 -30.70
CA PHE A 961 -7.24 53.94 -30.37
C PHE A 961 -7.01 53.10 -31.63
N GLY A 962 -7.87 53.25 -32.64
CA GLY A 962 -7.78 52.52 -33.91
C GLY A 962 -6.53 52.83 -34.76
N ASN A 963 -5.66 53.75 -34.37
CA ASN A 963 -4.35 53.97 -34.98
C ASN A 963 -3.25 53.06 -34.40
N THR A 964 -3.54 52.30 -33.35
CA THR A 964 -2.64 51.27 -32.82
C THR A 964 -2.89 49.94 -33.55
N PRO A 965 -1.85 49.16 -33.91
CA PRO A 965 -2.03 47.88 -34.59
C PRO A 965 -2.96 46.92 -33.83
N GLU A 966 -2.89 46.91 -32.50
CA GLU A 966 -3.63 46.00 -31.62
C GLU A 966 -5.14 46.30 -31.55
N THR A 967 -5.54 47.56 -31.76
CA THR A 967 -6.95 47.98 -31.66
C THR A 967 -7.49 48.59 -32.96
N ALA A 968 -6.79 48.37 -34.09
CA ALA A 968 -7.21 48.83 -35.42
C ALA A 968 -8.61 48.32 -35.82
N TRP A 969 -9.04 47.17 -35.29
CA TRP A 969 -10.36 46.59 -35.49
C TRP A 969 -11.51 47.54 -35.08
N LEU A 970 -11.28 48.46 -34.13
CA LEU A 970 -12.25 49.45 -33.69
C LEU A 970 -12.74 50.35 -34.85
N LYS A 971 -11.87 50.65 -35.83
CA LYS A 971 -12.25 51.43 -37.02
C LYS A 971 -13.31 50.72 -37.85
N GLY A 972 -13.14 49.41 -38.05
CA GLY A 972 -14.07 48.59 -38.81
C GLY A 972 -15.44 48.44 -38.14
N LEU A 973 -15.52 48.57 -36.81
CA LEU A 973 -16.79 48.58 -36.09
C LEU A 973 -17.48 49.95 -36.09
N ASN A 974 -16.74 51.05 -36.19
CA ASN A 974 -17.33 52.40 -36.13
C ASN A 974 -18.25 52.74 -37.32
N GLU A 975 -18.16 51.97 -38.41
CA GLU A 975 -19.02 52.14 -39.60
C GLU A 975 -20.34 51.35 -39.52
N ARG A 976 -20.49 50.52 -38.48
CA ARG A 976 -21.66 49.64 -38.28
C ARG A 976 -22.72 50.31 -37.42
N GLN A 977 -23.99 50.13 -37.79
CA GLN A 977 -25.15 50.66 -37.03
C GLN A 977 -25.58 49.76 -35.87
N ASP A 978 -25.16 48.49 -35.88
CA ASP A 978 -25.50 47.48 -34.87
C ASP A 978 -24.48 47.39 -33.73
N VAL A 979 -23.62 48.41 -33.57
CA VAL A 979 -22.61 48.49 -32.51
C VAL A 979 -23.05 49.43 -31.39
N GLN A 980 -23.13 48.91 -30.18
CA GLN A 980 -23.32 49.67 -28.94
C GLN A 980 -21.97 49.98 -28.30
N TRP A 981 -21.69 51.27 -28.08
CA TRP A 981 -20.44 51.73 -27.50
C TRP A 981 -20.61 52.07 -26.01
N ASN A 982 -19.87 51.39 -25.15
CA ASN A 982 -19.82 51.71 -23.72
C ASN A 982 -18.69 52.70 -23.48
N LEU A 983 -19.06 53.98 -23.33
CA LEU A 983 -18.14 55.06 -23.01
C LEU A 983 -17.98 55.16 -21.50
N GLU A 984 -16.87 54.65 -20.97
CA GLU A 984 -16.55 54.86 -19.57
C GLU A 984 -15.84 56.21 -19.36
N PRO A 985 -16.38 57.07 -18.48
CA PRO A 985 -15.78 58.36 -18.20
C PRO A 985 -14.46 58.21 -17.44
N ILE A 986 -13.48 59.07 -17.74
CA ILE A 986 -12.28 59.21 -16.91
C ILE A 986 -12.72 59.44 -15.44
N PRO A 987 -12.27 58.62 -14.47
CA PRO A 987 -12.38 58.98 -13.06
C PRO A 987 -11.65 60.30 -12.87
N LYS A 988 -12.42 61.35 -12.61
CA LYS A 988 -11.92 62.69 -12.35
C LYS A 988 -11.24 62.70 -10.99
N GLY A 989 -9.95 62.36 -10.95
CA GLY A 989 -9.06 63.01 -10.02
C GLY A 989 -9.15 64.52 -10.28
N ILE A 990 -9.87 65.25 -9.43
CA ILE A 990 -10.05 66.73 -9.43
C ILE A 990 -11.18 67.30 -10.31
N VAL A 991 -12.36 66.66 -10.42
CA VAL A 991 -13.54 67.39 -10.98
C VAL A 991 -14.86 67.14 -10.25
N ILE A 992 -14.86 66.41 -9.13
CA ILE A 992 -15.96 66.51 -8.16
C ILE A 992 -15.89 67.86 -7.43
N LEU A 993 -14.69 68.42 -7.20
CA LEU A 993 -14.56 69.75 -6.62
C LEU A 993 -14.93 70.89 -7.57
N TYR A 994 -14.67 70.81 -8.89
CA TYR A 994 -14.98 71.91 -9.80
C TYR A 994 -16.49 72.02 -10.10
N ASN A 995 -17.19 70.88 -10.26
CA ASN A 995 -18.64 70.88 -10.49
C ASN A 995 -19.46 71.12 -9.20
N ILE A 996 -18.90 70.83 -8.02
CA ILE A 996 -19.48 71.28 -6.74
C ILE A 996 -19.16 72.76 -6.49
N LEU A 997 -17.98 73.27 -6.88
CA LEU A 997 -17.67 74.70 -6.80
C LEU A 997 -18.53 75.54 -7.76
N GLU A 998 -18.74 75.15 -9.01
CA GLU A 998 -19.61 75.92 -9.93
C GLU A 998 -21.08 75.91 -9.50
N ARG A 999 -21.56 74.82 -8.88
CA ARG A 999 -22.94 74.75 -8.35
C ARG A 999 -23.13 75.43 -7.00
N ILE A 1000 -22.07 75.57 -6.20
CA ILE A 1000 -22.05 76.40 -4.97
C ILE A 1000 -21.82 77.88 -5.29
N ILE A 1001 -21.15 78.21 -6.39
CA ILE A 1001 -20.89 79.60 -6.82
C ILE A 1001 -22.09 80.18 -7.61
N SER A 1002 -22.91 79.36 -8.28
CA SER A 1002 -24.07 79.83 -9.07
C SER A 1002 -25.39 79.98 -8.29
N GLU A 1003 -25.55 79.38 -7.11
CA GLU A 1003 -26.80 79.51 -6.31
C GLU A 1003 -26.64 80.34 -5.01
N GLY A 1004 -25.53 81.07 -4.85
CA GLY A 1004 -25.20 81.78 -3.60
C GLY A 1004 -24.83 83.26 -3.73
N ILE A 1005 -25.06 83.90 -4.87
CA ILE A 1005 -24.86 85.35 -5.03
C ILE A 1005 -26.23 86.01 -5.19
N GLU A 1006 -26.94 86.17 -4.08
CA GLU A 1006 -27.87 87.28 -3.83
C GLU A 1006 -28.41 87.26 -2.38
N SER A 1007 -27.50 87.22 -1.40
CA SER A 1007 -27.62 87.95 -0.12
C SER A 1007 -26.41 87.65 0.76
N MET A 1008 -26.03 88.60 1.62
CA MET A 1008 -24.93 88.55 2.60
C MET A 1008 -23.55 89.07 2.12
N ALA A 1009 -23.57 90.28 1.57
CA ALA A 1009 -22.51 91.24 1.81
C ALA A 1009 -22.51 91.65 3.31
N ASN A 1010 -21.79 90.90 4.16
CA ASN A 1010 -21.10 91.30 5.42
C ASN A 1010 -20.87 90.08 6.33
N ASN A 1011 -19.63 89.88 6.83
CA ASN A 1011 -19.14 88.83 7.76
C ASN A 1011 -18.72 87.44 7.19
N LYS A 1012 -17.73 87.39 6.29
CA LYS A 1012 -17.14 86.16 5.71
C LYS A 1012 -16.43 85.16 6.66
N TRP A 1013 -16.39 85.40 7.97
CA TRP A 1013 -15.65 84.54 8.91
C TRP A 1013 -16.39 84.13 10.18
N ARG A 1014 -17.69 84.45 10.27
CA ARG A 1014 -18.57 84.02 11.35
C ARG A 1014 -19.52 82.95 10.84
N LEU A 1015 -19.99 82.08 11.73
CA LEU A 1015 -21.04 81.12 11.40
C LEU A 1015 -22.34 81.87 11.08
N SER A 1016 -23.17 81.41 10.15
CA SER A 1016 -24.50 82.02 9.93
C SER A 1016 -25.39 81.84 11.15
N ASP A 1017 -26.40 82.70 11.33
CA ASP A 1017 -27.31 82.60 12.48
C ASP A 1017 -28.18 81.35 12.41
N GLU A 1018 -28.50 80.86 11.20
CA GLU A 1018 -29.18 79.58 11.01
C GLU A 1018 -28.33 78.40 11.49
N LEU A 1019 -27.03 78.40 11.15
CA LEU A 1019 -26.10 77.35 11.58
C LEU A 1019 -25.83 77.44 13.09
N TRP A 1020 -25.82 78.65 13.64
CA TRP A 1020 -25.76 78.87 15.09
C TRP A 1020 -26.96 78.31 15.82
N GLY A 1021 -28.17 78.52 15.29
CA GLY A 1021 -29.40 77.99 15.88
C GLY A 1021 -29.37 76.47 16.02
N LYS A 1022 -28.67 75.78 15.13
CA LYS A 1022 -28.45 74.33 15.17
C LYS A 1022 -27.29 73.92 16.11
N MET A 1023 -26.26 74.77 16.27
CA MET A 1023 -25.09 74.49 17.12
C MET A 1023 -25.27 74.87 18.59
N ALA A 1024 -25.88 76.01 18.89
CA ALA A 1024 -26.00 76.55 20.23
C ALA A 1024 -26.65 75.58 21.24
N PRO A 1025 -27.72 74.83 20.88
CA PRO A 1025 -28.34 73.85 21.79
C PRO A 1025 -27.45 72.66 22.13
N LEU A 1026 -26.42 72.39 21.33
CA LEU A 1026 -25.49 71.28 21.56
C LEU A 1026 -24.41 71.64 22.58
N ILE A 1027 -24.26 72.92 22.92
CA ILE A 1027 -23.25 73.40 23.85
C ILE A 1027 -23.74 73.16 25.29
N PRO A 1028 -22.99 72.42 26.12
CA PRO A 1028 -23.41 72.15 27.49
C PRO A 1028 -23.48 73.41 28.35
N GLU A 1029 -24.49 73.46 29.22
CA GLU A 1029 -24.68 74.55 30.17
C GLU A 1029 -23.57 74.51 31.24
N HIS A 1030 -22.88 75.64 31.45
CA HIS A 1030 -21.74 75.69 32.35
C HIS A 1030 -22.16 76.11 33.75
N LYS A 1031 -22.10 75.17 34.71
CA LYS A 1031 -22.37 75.43 36.12
C LYS A 1031 -21.12 75.94 36.83
N THR A 1032 -21.16 77.16 37.34
CA THR A 1032 -20.12 77.72 38.21
C THR A 1032 -20.32 77.27 39.65
N GLN A 1033 -19.40 76.49 40.22
CA GLN A 1033 -19.35 76.22 41.67
C GLN A 1033 -18.15 76.96 42.27
N HIS A 1034 -18.35 78.22 42.67
CA HIS A 1034 -17.40 78.89 43.58
C HIS A 1034 -18.17 79.80 44.57
N PRO A 1035 -17.97 79.64 45.89
CA PRO A 1035 -18.83 80.23 46.92
C PRO A 1035 -18.71 81.75 47.11
N LEU A 1036 -17.90 82.48 46.32
CA LEU A 1036 -17.64 83.92 46.49
C LEU A 1036 -17.80 84.80 45.22
N GLY A 1037 -18.24 84.24 44.08
CA GLY A 1037 -18.71 85.04 42.94
C GLY A 1037 -17.70 85.97 42.22
N THR A 1038 -16.40 85.92 42.51
CA THR A 1038 -15.41 86.84 41.92
C THR A 1038 -14.51 86.17 40.88
N HIS A 1039 -15.03 85.98 39.66
CA HIS A 1039 -14.24 85.67 38.46
C HIS A 1039 -14.63 86.56 37.28
N ARG A 1040 -13.67 86.75 36.35
CA ARG A 1040 -13.86 87.48 35.08
C ARG A 1040 -14.94 86.77 34.24
N LYS A 1041 -15.95 87.51 33.75
CA LYS A 1041 -17.06 86.94 32.95
C LYS A 1041 -16.50 86.11 31.79
N ARG A 1042 -17.06 84.90 31.63
CA ARG A 1042 -16.70 83.96 30.56
C ARG A 1042 -17.00 84.58 29.20
N VAL A 1043 -16.10 84.38 28.22
CA VAL A 1043 -16.34 84.84 26.84
C VAL A 1043 -17.59 84.15 26.29
N ASP A 1044 -18.41 84.93 25.61
CA ASP A 1044 -19.65 84.51 24.97
C ASP A 1044 -19.43 83.30 24.05
N ASN A 1045 -20.38 82.36 24.06
CA ASN A 1045 -20.26 81.10 23.33
C ASN A 1045 -20.25 81.33 21.82
N ARG A 1046 -21.03 82.29 21.32
CA ARG A 1046 -21.05 82.62 19.89
C ARG A 1046 -19.70 83.18 19.45
N ALA A 1047 -19.16 84.13 20.21
CA ALA A 1047 -17.84 84.70 19.95
C ALA A 1047 -16.71 83.67 20.03
N ALA A 1048 -16.76 82.74 20.99
CA ALA A 1048 -15.79 81.65 21.10
C ALA A 1048 -15.91 80.66 19.93
N MET A 1049 -17.12 80.33 19.48
CA MET A 1049 -17.33 79.42 18.34
C MET A 1049 -16.88 80.07 17.02
N ASP A 1050 -17.21 81.33 16.79
CA ASP A 1050 -16.75 82.06 15.61
C ASP A 1050 -15.22 82.13 15.57
N ALA A 1051 -14.56 82.34 16.72
CA ALA A 1051 -13.11 82.32 16.81
C ALA A 1051 -12.48 80.94 16.51
N ILE A 1052 -13.12 79.85 16.95
CA ILE A 1052 -12.68 78.48 16.64
C ILE A 1052 -12.84 78.20 15.14
N PHE A 1053 -13.99 78.54 14.55
CA PHE A 1053 -14.20 78.37 13.11
C PHE A 1053 -13.32 79.27 12.27
N PHE A 1054 -12.99 80.47 12.75
CA PHE A 1054 -11.99 81.34 12.12
C PHE A 1054 -10.65 80.62 12.02
N VAL A 1055 -10.15 80.05 13.13
CA VAL A 1055 -8.89 79.29 13.15
C VAL A 1055 -8.95 78.07 12.21
N LEU A 1056 -10.05 77.31 12.23
CA LEU A 1056 -10.21 76.13 11.39
C LEU A 1056 -10.32 76.44 9.89
N ARG A 1057 -10.98 77.55 9.53
CA ARG A 1057 -11.18 77.96 8.13
C ARG A 1057 -9.96 78.62 7.51
N THR A 1058 -9.18 79.34 8.32
CA THR A 1058 -8.00 80.09 7.85
C THR A 1058 -6.69 79.33 8.04
N GLY A 1059 -6.67 78.32 8.90
CA GLY A 1059 -5.45 77.61 9.29
C GLY A 1059 -4.47 78.46 10.10
N CYS A 1060 -4.90 79.63 10.60
CA CYS A 1060 -4.01 80.53 11.34
C CYS A 1060 -3.57 79.90 12.67
N GLN A 1061 -2.34 80.17 13.12
CA GLN A 1061 -1.87 79.70 14.42
C GLN A 1061 -2.73 80.27 15.55
N TRP A 1062 -3.04 79.47 16.58
CA TRP A 1062 -3.91 79.89 17.70
C TRP A 1062 -3.53 81.24 18.31
N ASN A 1063 -2.24 81.54 18.49
CA ASN A 1063 -1.80 82.82 19.05
C ASN A 1063 -2.08 84.03 18.16
N ALA A 1064 -2.15 83.85 16.83
CA ALA A 1064 -2.50 84.91 15.89
C ALA A 1064 -3.98 85.33 16.00
N LEU A 1065 -4.84 84.50 16.60
CA LEU A 1065 -6.25 84.82 16.86
C LEU A 1065 -6.41 86.07 17.75
N ASN A 1066 -5.45 86.35 18.65
CA ASN A 1066 -5.51 87.54 19.52
C ASN A 1066 -5.55 88.86 18.73
N ALA A 1067 -4.91 88.91 17.55
CA ALA A 1067 -4.89 90.11 16.70
C ALA A 1067 -6.23 90.37 15.98
N THR A 1068 -7.12 89.38 15.94
CA THR A 1068 -8.44 89.49 15.27
C THR A 1068 -9.48 90.23 16.11
N GLY A 1069 -9.24 90.38 17.42
CA GLY A 1069 -10.19 90.98 18.35
C GLY A 1069 -11.46 90.15 18.64
N ILE A 1070 -11.62 88.97 18.03
CA ILE A 1070 -12.84 88.14 18.15
C ILE A 1070 -12.91 87.48 19.55
N CYS A 1071 -11.81 86.83 19.96
CA CYS A 1071 -11.68 86.15 21.25
C CYS A 1071 -10.19 85.95 21.54
N SER A 1072 -9.79 85.87 22.82
CA SER A 1072 -8.39 85.53 23.14
C SER A 1072 -8.08 84.09 22.74
N SER A 1073 -6.87 83.84 22.24
CA SER A 1073 -6.39 82.52 21.81
C SER A 1073 -6.56 81.47 22.90
N SER A 1074 -6.24 81.86 24.14
CA SER A 1074 -6.38 81.04 25.33
C SER A 1074 -7.83 80.68 25.66
N SER A 1075 -8.78 81.60 25.43
CA SER A 1075 -10.21 81.37 25.70
C SER A 1075 -10.85 80.52 24.61
N ALA A 1076 -10.54 80.77 23.35
CA ALA A 1076 -11.04 79.98 22.21
C ALA A 1076 -10.47 78.56 22.23
N HIS A 1077 -9.18 78.38 22.51
CA HIS A 1077 -8.56 77.05 22.56
C HIS A 1077 -9.07 76.22 23.74
N ARG A 1078 -9.23 76.83 24.92
CA ARG A 1078 -9.85 76.16 26.08
C ARG A 1078 -11.28 75.74 25.76
N ARG A 1079 -12.03 76.60 25.06
CA ARG A 1079 -13.41 76.30 24.68
C ARG A 1079 -13.51 75.19 23.64
N PHE A 1080 -12.59 75.17 22.68
CA PHE A 1080 -12.47 74.08 21.72
C PHE A 1080 -12.23 72.73 22.40
N GLN A 1081 -11.30 72.68 23.37
CA GLN A 1081 -11.05 71.45 24.14
C GLN A 1081 -12.28 71.03 24.95
N GLU A 1082 -12.89 71.94 25.70
CA GLU A 1082 -14.08 71.66 26.50
C GLU A 1082 -15.26 71.14 25.65
N TRP A 1083 -15.51 71.76 24.50
CA TRP A 1083 -16.62 71.36 23.61
C TRP A 1083 -16.31 70.11 22.80
N ARG A 1084 -15.05 69.87 22.46
CA ARG A 1084 -14.61 68.60 21.89
C ARG A 1084 -14.81 67.47 22.90
N ASP A 1085 -14.38 67.65 24.15
CA ASP A 1085 -14.46 66.64 25.19
C ASP A 1085 -15.92 66.39 25.62
N ALA A 1086 -16.80 67.40 25.50
CA ALA A 1086 -18.24 67.26 25.69
C ALA A 1086 -19.00 66.72 24.45
N GLY A 1087 -18.30 66.40 23.35
CA GLY A 1087 -18.89 65.80 22.15
C GLY A 1087 -19.74 66.76 21.29
N VAL A 1088 -19.60 68.08 21.46
CA VAL A 1088 -20.41 69.10 20.76
C VAL A 1088 -20.22 69.01 19.24
N PHE A 1089 -18.97 68.91 18.79
CA PHE A 1089 -18.64 68.84 17.36
C PHE A 1089 -19.02 67.49 16.73
N GLU A 1090 -18.95 66.41 17.50
CA GLU A 1090 -19.34 65.07 17.06
C GLU A 1090 -20.86 64.98 16.85
N ARG A 1091 -21.66 65.46 17.81
CA ARG A 1091 -23.12 65.54 17.68
C ARG A 1091 -23.55 66.45 16.53
N PHE A 1092 -22.83 67.55 16.32
CA PHE A 1092 -23.08 68.43 15.19
C PHE A 1092 -22.79 67.75 13.84
N TRP A 1093 -21.69 66.99 13.75
CA TRP A 1093 -21.34 66.20 12.57
C TRP A 1093 -22.36 65.08 12.29
N GLN A 1094 -22.82 64.38 13.33
CA GLN A 1094 -23.88 63.36 13.22
C GLN A 1094 -25.20 63.95 12.71
N ASN A 1095 -25.60 65.13 13.23
CA ASN A 1095 -26.77 65.84 12.72
C ASN A 1095 -26.60 66.28 11.26
N GLY A 1096 -25.38 66.65 10.85
CA GLY A 1096 -25.04 66.94 9.45
C GLY A 1096 -25.16 65.71 8.54
N LEU A 1097 -24.68 64.55 8.97
CA LEU A 1097 -24.80 63.30 8.22
C LEU A 1097 -26.25 62.83 8.06
N LEU A 1098 -27.07 62.96 9.11
CA LEU A 1098 -28.50 62.67 9.06
C LEU A 1098 -29.22 63.60 8.07
N ALA A 1099 -28.87 64.90 8.05
CA ALA A 1099 -29.40 65.84 7.07
C ALA A 1099 -28.97 65.48 5.63
N CYS A 1100 -27.72 65.08 5.41
CA CYS A 1100 -27.23 64.65 4.09
C CYS A 1100 -27.85 63.32 3.62
N LYS A 1101 -28.21 62.41 4.54
CA LYS A 1101 -28.94 61.17 4.23
C LYS A 1101 -30.35 61.46 3.71
N HIS A 1102 -31.06 62.43 4.29
CA HIS A 1102 -32.38 62.84 3.82
C HIS A 1102 -32.37 63.53 2.44
N LEU A 1103 -31.21 64.02 2.00
CA LEU A 1103 -31.03 64.69 0.72
C LEU A 1103 -30.38 63.80 -0.35
N ALA A 1104 -30.11 62.52 -0.07
CA ALA A 1104 -29.47 61.56 -0.98
C ALA A 1104 -28.13 62.04 -1.60
N ILE A 1105 -27.38 62.89 -0.89
CA ILE A 1105 -26.11 63.49 -1.37
C ILE A 1105 -24.89 62.60 -1.04
N ILE A 1106 -25.07 61.55 -0.24
CA ILE A 1106 -24.01 60.61 0.13
C ILE A 1106 -24.28 59.27 -0.56
N ASP A 1107 -23.34 58.84 -1.41
CA ASP A 1107 -23.33 57.51 -2.02
C ASP A 1107 -22.69 56.51 -1.03
N TRP A 1108 -23.48 55.53 -0.59
CA TRP A 1108 -23.05 54.51 0.37
C TRP A 1108 -22.33 53.32 -0.27
N SER A 1109 -22.29 53.24 -1.61
CA SER A 1109 -21.58 52.18 -2.34
C SER A 1109 -20.05 52.36 -2.34
N TRP A 1110 -19.58 53.53 -1.89
CA TRP A 1110 -18.17 53.86 -1.74
C TRP A 1110 -17.88 54.28 -0.29
N LEU A 1111 -17.11 53.46 0.44
CA LEU A 1111 -16.74 53.70 1.84
C LEU A 1111 -15.23 53.57 1.98
N SER A 1112 -14.50 54.69 2.12
CA SER A 1112 -13.12 54.63 2.60
C SER A 1112 -13.14 54.66 4.12
N LEU A 1113 -12.75 53.57 4.77
CA LEU A 1113 -12.56 53.51 6.21
C LEU A 1113 -11.15 54.00 6.52
N ASP A 1114 -10.99 55.24 6.97
CA ASP A 1114 -9.72 55.73 7.51
C ASP A 1114 -9.87 56.01 9.02
N GLY A 1115 -9.13 55.24 9.83
CA GLY A 1115 -8.93 55.46 11.27
C GLY A 1115 -9.66 54.53 12.24
N CYS A 1116 -9.01 53.43 12.63
CA CYS A 1116 -9.26 52.73 13.88
C CYS A 1116 -8.52 53.44 15.05
N MET A 1117 -9.25 53.82 16.10
CA MET A 1117 -8.68 53.99 17.44
C MET A 1117 -9.04 52.77 18.28
N THR A 1118 -8.09 51.84 18.45
CA THR A 1118 -8.13 50.85 19.53
C THR A 1118 -6.85 50.91 20.36
N LYS A 1119 -6.98 50.77 21.68
CA LYS A 1119 -5.86 50.41 22.54
C LYS A 1119 -5.35 49.01 22.16
N SER A 1120 -4.03 48.83 22.20
CA SER A 1120 -3.33 47.56 22.00
C SER A 1120 -3.85 46.44 22.93
N PRO A 1121 -4.10 45.20 22.44
CA PRO A 1121 -4.38 44.05 23.29
C PRO A 1121 -3.08 43.43 23.81
N LEU A 1122 -2.58 43.96 24.92
CA LEU A 1122 -1.74 43.22 25.88
C LEU A 1122 -2.18 43.57 27.30
N ALA A 1123 -3.38 43.12 27.67
CA ALA A 1123 -3.68 42.81 29.07
C ALA A 1123 -3.29 41.35 29.31
N GLY A 1124 -1.99 41.14 29.57
CA GLY A 1124 -1.53 39.85 30.08
C GLY A 1124 -2.25 39.55 31.40
N THR A 1125 -2.76 38.33 31.53
CA THR A 1125 -3.16 37.74 32.81
C THR A 1125 -2.06 37.99 33.85
N LYS A 1126 -2.44 38.53 35.02
CA LYS A 1126 -1.55 38.64 36.19
C LYS A 1126 -0.95 37.26 36.50
N LYS A 1127 0.31 37.02 36.09
CA LYS A 1127 1.19 36.11 36.80
C LYS A 1127 1.78 36.89 37.97
N GLN A 1128 1.37 36.55 39.19
CA GLN A 1128 2.19 36.83 40.37
C GLN A 1128 3.51 36.08 40.18
N VAL A 1129 4.58 36.81 39.88
CA VAL A 1129 5.93 36.31 40.11
C VAL A 1129 6.70 37.41 40.81
N VAL A 1130 7.25 36.98 41.94
CA VAL A 1130 7.99 37.72 42.95
C VAL A 1130 9.22 38.41 42.34
N THR A 1131 9.42 39.66 42.74
CA THR A 1131 10.60 40.48 42.46
C THR A 1131 11.87 39.82 43.03
N PRO A 1132 12.94 39.59 42.25
CA PRO A 1132 14.28 39.49 42.81
C PRO A 1132 14.86 40.90 42.91
N GLN A 1133 15.28 41.28 44.10
CA GLN A 1133 16.06 42.48 44.35
C GLN A 1133 17.42 42.38 43.64
N THR A 1134 17.80 43.45 42.96
CA THR A 1134 19.17 43.69 42.54
C THR A 1134 20.05 43.98 43.76
N GLY A 1135 20.82 42.98 44.17
CA GLY A 1135 22.01 43.15 44.99
C GLY A 1135 23.19 43.61 44.12
N GLY A 1136 24.06 44.44 44.71
CA GLY A 1136 25.08 45.22 44.04
C GLY A 1136 26.29 44.49 43.46
N ASN A 1137 27.00 45.25 42.63
CA ASN A 1137 28.36 45.03 42.12
C ASN A 1137 29.33 44.38 43.13
N LYS A 1138 30.16 43.44 42.67
CA LYS A 1138 31.64 43.53 42.67
C LYS A 1138 32.30 42.22 42.24
N ALA A 1139 33.43 42.39 41.54
CA ALA A 1139 34.46 41.45 41.10
C ALA A 1139 34.17 40.65 39.83
#